data_AF-A0AAV6K5D7-F1
#
_entry.id   AF-A0AAV6K5D7-F1
#
_cell.length_a   1.000
_cell.length_b   1.000
_cell.length_c   1.000
_cell.angle_alpha   90.00
_cell.angle_beta   90.00
_cell.angle_gamma   90.00
#
_symmetry.space_group_name_H-M   'P 1'
#
loop_
_entity.id
_entity.type
_entity.pdbx_description
1 polymer ?
#
loop_
_entity_poly.entity_id
_entity_poly.type
_entity_poly.pdbx_seq_one_letter_code
_entity_poly.pdbx_strand_id
1 'polypeptide(L)'
;MKVVHSCNAYNIPNCFPWDKETTQKEFSPSARKRGKGRTEPMEPFPCPSDVNVADSVTLKLSPTNYFAWKNLMLAFFESHRLSGFVDGTLHPPSKPSPLAESSVLEEKRREEEEERRELMRRDEWDQKHTQQRDWENESEQERLGELVREQERVREWEQERPEGEREREQERRENWKREWGEEWKSREEQERQQEWDRERERRRQWDWERERREKRKQERREEERMYTGWKRSDGLVRGWILAMVTEEILLQVMHLETAREVWIKLKKILTPPFQLSQLELIDWTDQNRGQELSRYVVLHKAALTADWDTAAKFLGQERPDTVFQPITWCLETALIVAVRSAKRNHFVKKVMEKMQREGVALIAQQDISGATALHAAVDGGNIEAAVWLVQKNSELANMGDKYGTLAVHVAAGLGNRAMVDFLLEHTANLSENESGRKLLHSLASSGLYDIALTFLQQNRKLASMEPSPLVVITQKRTSFLSGTSLNILQHLIYFGIPLKLEDIANHPQERDIENPAKCVGSALIYDSIKSLRETKLIHHQALTLVKCLCEEAVKTDFPNAAKIFTEPLRNATCVGIHEIVEEILESFPSAIHLRSEKDQSLFHLAIVYRRENVFNLIYQMEEDRRARAFLSMPDASTNNALHSAGNLALQQQLFLRASAAGAALQMQRELQWFELSLKYVSSVTVQYEEEFAPSYEVICRDIDIVFIYEIERNKSLRMRDV
;
A
#
# COMPACT_ATOMS: atom_id res chain seq x y z
N MET A 1 -2.09 -16.67 3.80
CA MET A 1 -1.11 -15.71 3.24
C MET A 1 0.29 -16.20 3.57
N LYS A 2 1.03 -16.73 2.58
CA LYS A 2 2.45 -17.08 2.76
C LYS A 2 3.28 -15.81 2.58
N VAL A 3 3.98 -15.45 3.64
CA VAL A 3 5.09 -14.49 3.64
C VAL A 3 6.29 -15.20 3.01
N VAL A 4 6.89 -14.58 1.99
CA VAL A 4 8.22 -14.95 1.48
C VAL A 4 9.09 -13.71 1.60
N HIS A 5 10.03 -13.75 2.53
CA HIS A 5 11.24 -12.94 2.49
C HIS A 5 12.33 -13.73 1.75
N SER A 6 12.91 -13.16 0.71
CA SER A 6 14.30 -12.66 0.72
C SER A 6 14.93 -12.57 -0.68
N CYS A 7 15.91 -11.66 -0.76
CA CYS A 7 17.03 -11.55 -1.70
C CYS A 7 16.89 -10.65 -2.95
N ASN A 8 17.44 -9.44 -2.80
CA ASN A 8 18.49 -8.82 -3.63
C ASN A 8 18.57 -9.21 -5.12
N ALA A 9 18.41 -8.20 -5.99
CA ALA A 9 19.40 -7.89 -7.04
C ALA A 9 19.14 -6.52 -7.66
N TYR A 10 20.20 -5.71 -7.69
CA TYR A 10 20.41 -4.63 -8.64
C TYR A 10 20.19 -5.12 -10.08
N ASN A 11 19.38 -4.44 -10.88
CA ASN A 11 19.64 -4.15 -12.29
C ASN A 11 18.51 -3.31 -12.89
N ILE A 12 18.79 -2.01 -13.01
CA ILE A 12 18.13 -1.11 -13.96
C ILE A 12 18.84 -1.32 -15.31
N PRO A 13 18.11 -1.37 -16.43
CA PRO A 13 18.51 -0.47 -17.50
C PRO A 13 17.32 0.31 -18.08
N ASN A 14 17.49 1.63 -18.05
CA ASN A 14 17.21 2.61 -19.10
C ASN A 14 16.17 2.26 -20.16
N CYS A 15 15.16 3.14 -20.29
CA CYS A 15 14.73 3.68 -21.58
C CYS A 15 13.80 4.90 -21.36
N PHE A 16 14.36 6.10 -21.47
CA PHE A 16 13.67 7.27 -22.04
C PHE A 16 14.28 7.50 -23.44
N PRO A 17 13.74 8.39 -24.28
CA PRO A 17 12.38 8.92 -24.42
C PRO A 17 11.87 8.59 -25.86
N TRP A 18 10.74 9.14 -26.33
CA TRP A 18 10.67 9.90 -27.61
C TRP A 18 9.24 10.34 -27.95
N ASP A 19 9.24 11.40 -28.73
CA ASP A 19 8.22 12.36 -29.09
C ASP A 19 6.97 11.88 -29.85
N LYS A 20 5.96 12.74 -29.68
CA LYS A 20 4.97 13.26 -30.63
C LYS A 20 4.95 12.73 -32.08
N GLU A 21 3.69 12.70 -32.54
CA GLU A 21 3.17 12.98 -33.89
C GLU A 21 2.68 11.82 -34.78
N THR A 22 1.58 12.16 -35.48
CA THR A 22 0.99 11.57 -36.69
C THR A 22 -0.06 10.44 -36.62
N THR A 23 -1.31 10.89 -36.56
CA THR A 23 -2.40 10.71 -37.57
C THR A 23 -2.80 9.32 -38.11
N GLN A 24 -4.09 9.04 -37.87
CA GLN A 24 -5.17 8.66 -38.82
C GLN A 24 -5.23 7.25 -39.45
N LYS A 25 -6.47 6.72 -39.36
CA LYS A 25 -7.19 5.76 -40.25
C LYS A 25 -6.72 4.30 -40.17
N GLU A 26 -7.56 3.28 -40.23
CA GLU A 26 -8.98 3.10 -40.58
C GLU A 26 -9.33 1.69 -40.10
N PHE A 27 -10.52 1.43 -39.56
CA PHE A 27 -11.27 0.19 -39.84
C PHE A 27 -12.70 0.35 -39.31
N SER A 28 -13.65 0.42 -40.24
CA SER A 28 -15.07 0.21 -39.98
C SER A 28 -15.35 -1.30 -39.82
N PRO A 29 -16.46 -1.70 -39.20
CA PRO A 29 -17.61 -2.01 -40.06
C PRO A 29 -18.97 -1.58 -39.53
N SER A 30 -19.85 -1.41 -40.51
CA SER A 30 -21.28 -1.15 -40.46
C SER A 30 -22.10 -2.23 -39.73
N ALA A 31 -23.09 -1.81 -38.94
CA ALA A 31 -24.48 -2.29 -39.07
C ALA A 31 -25.43 -1.34 -38.33
N ARG A 32 -26.41 -0.81 -39.08
CA ARG A 32 -27.42 0.16 -38.66
C ARG A 32 -28.41 -0.41 -37.64
N LYS A 33 -28.64 0.31 -36.54
CA LYS A 33 -30.01 0.66 -36.09
C LYS A 33 -30.03 2.12 -35.67
N ARG A 34 -30.91 2.88 -36.33
CA ARG A 34 -31.14 4.31 -36.11
C ARG A 34 -31.71 4.53 -34.71
N GLY A 35 -30.90 5.10 -33.81
CA GLY A 35 -31.34 5.90 -32.68
C GLY A 35 -30.60 7.23 -32.77
N LYS A 36 -31.32 8.35 -32.84
CA LYS A 36 -30.72 9.70 -32.79
C LYS A 36 -30.09 9.90 -31.42
N GLY A 37 -28.81 9.56 -31.26
CA GLY A 37 -28.01 9.96 -30.10
C GLY A 37 -27.50 11.37 -30.33
N ARG A 38 -28.05 12.36 -29.61
CA ARG A 38 -27.34 13.62 -29.36
C ARG A 38 -26.07 13.25 -28.61
N THR A 39 -24.89 13.48 -29.19
CA THR A 39 -23.65 13.52 -28.42
C THR A 39 -23.71 14.78 -27.55
N GLU A 40 -24.07 14.61 -26.28
CA GLU A 40 -24.00 15.69 -25.30
C GLU A 40 -22.53 16.11 -25.12
N PRO A 41 -22.23 17.42 -25.03
CA PRO A 41 -20.88 17.89 -24.78
C PRO A 41 -20.44 17.42 -23.37
N MET A 42 -19.27 16.77 -23.30
CA MET A 42 -18.65 16.35 -22.03
C MET A 42 -18.62 17.52 -21.04
N GLU A 43 -19.26 17.36 -19.88
CA GLU A 43 -19.24 18.37 -18.82
C GLU A 43 -17.81 18.57 -18.27
N PRO A 44 -17.38 19.81 -18.00
CA PRO A 44 -16.01 20.12 -17.56
C PRO A 44 -15.67 19.59 -16.16
N PHE A 45 -16.67 19.30 -15.32
CA PHE A 45 -16.51 18.72 -13.99
C PHE A 45 -17.43 17.51 -13.82
N PRO A 46 -16.92 16.36 -13.36
CA PRO A 46 -17.71 15.14 -13.20
C PRO A 46 -18.69 15.27 -12.01
N CYS A 47 -19.97 14.95 -12.24
CA CYS A 47 -21.01 14.94 -11.20
C CYS A 47 -21.80 13.63 -11.22
N PRO A 48 -21.28 12.54 -10.63
CA PRO A 48 -21.98 11.27 -10.56
C PRO A 48 -23.12 11.33 -9.52
N SER A 49 -24.33 11.69 -9.97
CA SER A 49 -25.53 11.80 -9.13
C SER A 49 -26.03 10.48 -8.57
N ASP A 50 -25.67 9.37 -9.21
CA ASP A 50 -26.23 8.04 -8.94
C ASP A 50 -25.41 7.22 -7.93
N VAL A 51 -24.32 7.80 -7.41
CA VAL A 51 -23.37 7.11 -6.52
C VAL A 51 -23.64 7.48 -5.07
N ASN A 52 -23.81 6.44 -4.23
CA ASN A 52 -23.90 6.58 -2.79
C ASN A 52 -22.57 6.18 -2.13
N VAL A 53 -22.01 7.09 -1.33
CA VAL A 53 -20.75 6.87 -0.61
C VAL A 53 -20.87 5.73 0.39
N ALA A 54 -22.03 5.57 1.01
CA ALA A 54 -22.26 4.53 2.03
C ALA A 54 -22.10 3.10 1.47
N ASP A 55 -22.28 2.92 0.16
CA ASP A 55 -22.12 1.62 -0.50
C ASP A 55 -20.64 1.26 -0.73
N SER A 56 -19.76 2.27 -0.80
CA SER A 56 -18.32 2.09 -1.09
C SER A 56 -17.41 2.27 0.13
N VAL A 57 -17.81 3.13 1.08
CA VAL A 57 -17.05 3.41 2.30
C VAL A 57 -17.86 2.92 3.49
N THR A 58 -17.49 1.76 4.04
CA THR A 58 -18.23 1.10 5.13
C THR A 58 -17.93 1.67 6.52
N LEU A 59 -16.90 2.51 6.65
CA LEU A 59 -16.46 3.07 7.93
C LEU A 59 -16.98 4.50 8.11
N LYS A 60 -17.68 4.77 9.23
CA LYS A 60 -17.93 6.14 9.69
C LYS A 60 -16.71 6.69 10.42
N LEU A 61 -16.45 7.99 10.27
CA LEU A 61 -15.28 8.65 10.85
C LEU A 61 -15.32 8.69 12.37
N SER A 62 -14.28 8.21 13.03
CA SER A 62 -14.02 8.32 14.46
C SER A 62 -12.60 8.85 14.71
N PRO A 63 -12.30 9.40 15.91
CA PRO A 63 -10.95 9.84 16.25
C PRO A 63 -9.88 8.74 16.17
N THR A 64 -10.28 7.47 16.31
CA THR A 64 -9.36 6.32 16.30
C THR A 64 -9.14 5.73 14.91
N ASN A 65 -10.00 6.03 13.93
CA ASN A 65 -9.97 5.41 12.60
C ASN A 65 -9.68 6.38 11.43
N TYR A 66 -9.31 7.63 11.73
CA TYR A 66 -9.10 8.70 10.74
C TYR A 66 -8.24 8.28 9.54
N PHE A 67 -7.11 7.59 9.75
CA PHE A 67 -6.23 7.17 8.66
C PHE A 67 -6.86 6.13 7.73
N ALA A 68 -7.54 5.12 8.30
CA ALA A 68 -8.23 4.10 7.50
C ALA A 68 -9.40 4.71 6.72
N TRP A 69 -10.17 5.58 7.37
CA TRP A 69 -11.25 6.33 6.74
C TRP A 69 -10.75 7.24 5.61
N LYS A 70 -9.68 8.00 5.86
CA LYS A 70 -9.07 8.92 4.89
C LYS A 70 -8.64 8.19 3.62
N ASN A 71 -7.99 7.03 3.76
CA ASN A 71 -7.52 6.25 2.61
C ASN A 71 -8.69 5.71 1.77
N LEU A 72 -9.77 5.24 2.41
CA LEU A 72 -10.98 4.80 1.69
C LEU A 72 -11.66 5.95 0.96
N MET A 73 -11.78 7.12 1.59
CA MET A 73 -12.35 8.32 0.97
C MET A 73 -11.51 8.83 -0.20
N LEU A 74 -10.18 8.84 -0.08
CA LEU A 74 -9.29 9.24 -1.19
C LEU A 74 -9.39 8.27 -2.37
N ALA A 75 -9.35 6.95 -2.13
CA ALA A 75 -9.54 5.95 -3.18
C ALA A 75 -10.93 6.09 -3.87
N PHE A 76 -11.96 6.43 -3.09
CA PHE A 76 -13.29 6.72 -3.62
C PHE A 76 -13.31 7.99 -4.48
N PHE A 77 -12.64 9.06 -4.08
CA PHE A 77 -12.55 10.29 -4.89
C PHE A 77 -11.70 10.10 -6.15
N GLU A 78 -10.61 9.33 -6.08
CA GLU A 78 -9.77 9.01 -7.24
C GLU A 78 -10.55 8.22 -8.30
N SER A 79 -11.34 7.21 -7.88
CA SER A 79 -12.14 6.41 -8.81
C SER A 79 -13.21 7.23 -9.55
N HIS A 80 -13.66 8.35 -8.97
CA HIS A 80 -14.63 9.26 -9.56
C HIS A 80 -14.02 10.55 -10.15
N ARG A 81 -12.68 10.67 -10.19
CA ARG A 81 -11.94 11.87 -10.67
C ARG A 81 -12.27 13.16 -9.91
N LEU A 82 -12.53 13.05 -8.60
CA LEU A 82 -12.92 14.14 -7.72
C LEU A 82 -11.85 14.50 -6.67
N SER A 83 -10.70 13.81 -6.66
CA SER A 83 -9.60 14.06 -5.70
C SER A 83 -9.09 15.51 -5.73
N GLY A 84 -9.11 16.16 -6.90
CA GLY A 84 -8.63 17.53 -7.06
C GLY A 84 -9.40 18.60 -6.27
N PHE A 85 -10.66 18.34 -5.88
CA PHE A 85 -11.43 19.22 -4.99
C PHE A 85 -10.93 19.18 -3.54
N VAL A 86 -10.30 18.08 -3.15
CA VAL A 86 -9.80 17.85 -1.79
C VAL A 86 -8.33 18.28 -1.67
N ASP A 87 -7.51 17.92 -2.65
CA ASP A 87 -6.08 18.25 -2.69
C ASP A 87 -5.82 19.72 -3.07
N GLY A 88 -6.82 20.38 -3.67
CA GLY A 88 -6.76 21.78 -4.05
C GLY A 88 -6.07 22.04 -5.40
N THR A 89 -5.88 21.01 -6.22
CA THR A 89 -5.40 21.14 -7.61
C THR A 89 -6.45 21.77 -8.53
N LEU A 90 -7.74 21.64 -8.19
CA LEU A 90 -8.85 22.32 -8.87
C LEU A 90 -9.26 23.58 -8.11
N HIS A 91 -8.75 24.73 -8.55
CA HIS A 91 -9.11 26.02 -7.96
C HIS A 91 -10.53 26.47 -8.34
N PRO A 92 -11.24 27.18 -7.43
CA PRO A 92 -12.53 27.76 -7.76
C PRO A 92 -12.38 28.79 -8.89
N PRO A 93 -13.14 28.67 -9.99
CA PRO A 93 -13.19 29.71 -11.01
C PRO A 93 -13.74 31.01 -10.42
N SER A 94 -13.34 32.15 -10.97
CA SER A 94 -13.78 33.47 -10.49
C SER A 94 -15.30 33.58 -10.51
N LYS A 95 -15.90 33.92 -9.36
CA LYS A 95 -17.33 34.14 -9.26
C LYS A 95 -17.73 35.26 -10.23
N PRO A 96 -18.72 35.07 -11.11
CA PRO A 96 -19.21 36.15 -11.94
C PRO A 96 -19.70 37.28 -11.04
N SER A 97 -19.25 38.51 -11.31
CA SER A 97 -19.60 39.70 -10.53
C SER A 97 -21.12 39.82 -10.40
N PRO A 98 -21.70 39.90 -9.19
CA PRO A 98 -23.11 40.15 -9.03
C PRO A 98 -23.36 41.63 -9.28
N LEU A 99 -23.54 42.01 -10.55
CA LEU A 99 -24.34 43.20 -10.84
C LEU A 99 -25.74 42.89 -10.30
N ALA A 100 -26.25 43.74 -9.40
CA ALA A 100 -27.54 43.56 -8.75
C ALA A 100 -28.60 43.14 -9.77
N GLU A 101 -29.50 42.21 -9.44
CA GLU A 101 -30.51 41.69 -10.37
C GLU A 101 -31.34 42.81 -11.06
N SER A 102 -31.42 43.99 -10.44
CA SER A 102 -31.96 45.21 -11.06
C SER A 102 -31.11 45.74 -12.23
N SER A 103 -29.79 45.77 -12.10
CA SER A 103 -28.83 46.20 -13.13
C SER A 103 -28.79 45.26 -14.32
N VAL A 104 -28.90 43.94 -14.12
CA VAL A 104 -28.89 42.96 -15.22
C VAL A 104 -30.15 43.07 -16.07
N LEU A 105 -31.31 43.27 -15.43
CA LEU A 105 -32.57 43.46 -16.16
C LEU A 105 -32.61 44.78 -16.92
N GLU A 106 -31.99 45.82 -16.36
CA GLU A 106 -31.92 47.14 -16.96
C GLU A 106 -30.87 47.22 -18.08
N GLU A 107 -29.75 46.51 -17.94
CA GLU A 107 -28.76 46.30 -19.00
C GLU A 107 -29.37 45.48 -20.15
N LYS A 108 -30.12 44.42 -19.85
CA LYS A 108 -30.82 43.63 -20.86
C LYS A 108 -31.90 44.43 -21.61
N ARG A 109 -32.63 45.32 -20.92
CA ARG A 109 -33.57 46.25 -21.58
C ARG A 109 -32.86 47.27 -22.48
N ARG A 110 -31.73 47.81 -22.02
CA ARG A 110 -30.90 48.72 -22.83
C ARG A 110 -30.36 48.03 -24.07
N GLU A 111 -29.92 46.78 -23.94
CA GLU A 111 -29.48 45.94 -25.05
C GLU A 111 -30.62 45.65 -26.04
N GLU A 112 -31.82 45.29 -25.56
CA GLU A 112 -32.99 45.07 -26.42
C GLU A 112 -33.45 46.35 -27.14
N GLU A 113 -33.39 47.51 -26.48
CA GLU A 113 -33.67 48.81 -27.11
C GLU A 113 -32.61 49.17 -28.16
N GLU A 114 -31.34 48.87 -27.90
CA GLU A 114 -30.24 49.14 -28.82
C GLU A 114 -30.29 48.23 -30.05
N GLU A 115 -30.63 46.94 -29.89
CA GLU A 115 -30.89 46.02 -31.01
C GLU A 115 -32.07 46.49 -31.88
N ARG A 116 -33.14 47.01 -31.26
CA ARG A 116 -34.26 47.62 -32.01
C ARG A 116 -33.83 48.87 -32.78
N ARG A 117 -33.02 49.73 -32.18
CA ARG A 117 -32.45 50.91 -32.86
C ARG A 117 -31.51 50.50 -33.99
N GLU A 118 -30.76 49.42 -33.83
CA GLU A 118 -29.91 48.85 -34.88
C GLU A 118 -30.72 48.31 -36.06
N LEU A 119 -31.83 47.60 -35.78
CA LEU A 119 -32.73 47.13 -36.82
C LEU A 119 -33.33 48.30 -37.61
N MET A 120 -33.77 49.34 -36.92
CA MET A 120 -34.29 50.57 -37.55
C MET A 120 -33.24 51.26 -38.43
N ARG A 121 -31.98 51.38 -37.96
CA ARG A 121 -30.88 51.94 -38.77
C ARG A 121 -30.59 51.11 -40.03
N ARG A 122 -30.76 49.78 -39.95
CA ARG A 122 -30.59 48.89 -41.10
C ARG A 122 -31.71 49.10 -42.12
N ASP A 123 -32.95 49.17 -41.66
CA ASP A 123 -34.11 49.36 -42.54
C ASP A 123 -34.11 50.76 -43.18
N GLU A 124 -33.70 51.80 -42.45
CA GLU A 124 -33.47 53.16 -43.00
C GLU A 124 -32.35 53.18 -44.06
N TRP A 125 -31.29 52.40 -43.85
CA TRP A 125 -30.19 52.26 -44.81
C TRP A 125 -30.63 51.54 -46.08
N ASP A 126 -31.34 50.42 -45.94
CA ASP A 126 -31.90 49.66 -47.07
C ASP A 126 -32.81 50.59 -47.90
N GLN A 127 -33.65 51.40 -47.25
CA GLN A 127 -34.54 52.37 -47.89
C GLN A 127 -33.79 53.49 -48.63
N LYS A 128 -32.72 54.05 -48.05
CA LYS A 128 -31.88 55.06 -48.72
C LYS A 128 -31.18 54.47 -49.95
N HIS A 129 -30.72 53.22 -49.89
CA HIS A 129 -30.08 52.55 -51.02
C HIS A 129 -31.05 52.14 -52.12
N THR A 130 -32.34 51.90 -51.82
CA THR A 130 -33.36 51.75 -52.86
C THR A 130 -33.64 53.10 -53.51
N GLN A 131 -33.87 54.16 -52.72
CA GLN A 131 -34.12 55.50 -53.25
C GLN A 131 -32.98 56.02 -54.13
N GLN A 132 -31.72 55.78 -53.73
CA GLN A 132 -30.57 56.19 -54.52
C GLN A 132 -30.46 55.41 -55.83
N ARG A 133 -30.73 54.10 -55.83
CA ARG A 133 -30.79 53.31 -57.07
C ARG A 133 -31.93 53.75 -58.00
N ASP A 134 -33.08 54.09 -57.43
CA ASP A 134 -34.23 54.56 -58.19
C ASP A 134 -33.97 55.95 -58.79
N TRP A 135 -33.34 56.85 -58.04
CA TRP A 135 -32.92 58.18 -58.51
C TRP A 135 -31.83 58.13 -59.60
N GLU A 136 -30.88 57.19 -59.48
CA GLU A 136 -29.86 56.92 -60.51
C GLU A 136 -30.51 56.45 -61.83
N ASN A 137 -31.49 55.56 -61.75
CA ASN A 137 -32.23 55.07 -62.92
C ASN A 137 -33.07 56.18 -63.58
N GLU A 138 -33.70 57.06 -62.80
CA GLU A 138 -34.47 58.20 -63.33
C GLU A 138 -33.56 59.25 -63.99
N SER A 139 -32.43 59.57 -63.35
CA SER A 139 -31.46 60.53 -63.88
C SER A 139 -30.77 60.03 -65.16
N GLU A 140 -30.46 58.73 -65.26
CA GLU A 140 -29.95 58.13 -66.49
C GLU A 140 -30.97 58.17 -67.64
N GLN A 141 -32.25 57.92 -67.35
CA GLN A 141 -33.32 58.01 -68.34
C GLN A 141 -33.55 59.45 -68.83
N GLU A 142 -33.52 60.43 -67.93
CA GLU A 142 -33.67 61.85 -68.26
C GLU A 142 -32.48 62.35 -69.09
N ARG A 143 -31.25 61.94 -68.74
CA ARG A 143 -30.02 62.24 -69.48
C ARG A 143 -30.00 61.59 -70.86
N LEU A 144 -30.45 60.35 -71.01
CA LEU A 144 -30.62 59.70 -72.32
C LEU A 144 -31.65 60.44 -73.18
N GLY A 145 -32.75 60.90 -72.57
CA GLY A 145 -33.77 61.70 -73.24
C GLY A 145 -33.29 63.08 -73.71
N GLU A 146 -32.44 63.76 -72.94
CA GLU A 146 -31.79 65.01 -73.36
C GLU A 146 -30.71 64.78 -74.42
N LEU A 147 -29.91 63.72 -74.29
CA LEU A 147 -28.86 63.40 -75.27
C LEU A 147 -29.44 63.08 -76.65
N VAL A 148 -30.59 62.39 -76.71
CA VAL A 148 -31.31 62.12 -77.96
C VAL A 148 -31.85 63.41 -78.57
N ARG A 149 -32.48 64.27 -77.77
CA ARG A 149 -32.98 65.59 -78.23
C ARG A 149 -31.84 66.50 -78.73
N GLU A 150 -30.70 66.48 -78.07
CA GLU A 150 -29.51 67.23 -78.49
C GLU A 150 -28.90 66.66 -79.77
N GLN A 151 -28.83 65.33 -79.92
CA GLN A 151 -28.36 64.70 -81.15
C GLN A 151 -29.26 64.98 -82.35
N GLU A 152 -30.58 65.07 -82.15
CA GLU A 152 -31.54 65.46 -83.20
C GLU A 152 -31.36 66.93 -83.61
N ARG A 153 -31.28 67.86 -82.65
CA ARG A 153 -31.01 69.29 -82.93
C ARG A 153 -29.70 69.50 -83.70
N VAL A 154 -28.68 68.71 -83.38
CA VAL A 154 -27.37 68.78 -84.02
C VAL A 154 -27.38 68.18 -85.43
N ARG A 155 -28.10 67.08 -85.66
CA ARG A 155 -28.29 66.51 -87.01
C ARG A 155 -29.00 67.48 -87.95
N GLU A 156 -29.98 68.22 -87.44
CA GLU A 156 -30.67 69.27 -88.20
C GLU A 156 -29.74 70.47 -88.48
N TRP A 157 -28.89 70.84 -87.52
CA TRP A 157 -27.93 71.95 -87.64
C TRP A 157 -26.73 71.64 -88.57
N GLU A 158 -26.33 70.38 -88.74
CA GLU A 158 -25.18 69.94 -89.56
C GLU A 158 -25.46 69.90 -91.08
N GLN A 159 -26.72 69.99 -91.53
CA GLN A 159 -27.05 69.95 -92.97
C GLN A 159 -26.77 71.27 -93.73
N GLU A 160 -26.51 72.39 -93.05
CA GLU A 160 -26.53 73.73 -93.67
C GLU A 160 -25.18 74.48 -93.78
N ARG A 161 -23.99 73.86 -93.63
CA ARG A 161 -22.70 74.62 -93.74
C ARG A 161 -21.52 73.99 -94.51
N PRO A 162 -20.58 74.84 -95.02
CA PRO A 162 -19.40 74.41 -95.79
C PRO A 162 -18.36 73.63 -94.97
N GLU A 163 -17.58 72.80 -95.65
CA GLU A 163 -16.76 71.70 -95.12
C GLU A 163 -15.64 72.10 -94.13
N GLY A 164 -15.11 73.33 -94.19
CA GLY A 164 -13.93 73.75 -93.41
C GLY A 164 -14.16 74.16 -91.94
N GLU A 165 -15.41 74.39 -91.52
CA GLU A 165 -15.75 74.69 -90.12
C GLU A 165 -16.21 73.46 -89.34
N ARG A 166 -16.70 72.43 -90.04
CA ARG A 166 -17.10 71.15 -89.44
C ARG A 166 -15.91 70.49 -88.75
N GLU A 167 -14.74 70.47 -89.37
CA GLU A 167 -13.54 69.86 -88.79
C GLU A 167 -13.08 70.56 -87.51
N ARG A 168 -13.07 71.90 -87.45
CA ARG A 168 -12.62 72.65 -86.25
C ARG A 168 -13.60 72.60 -85.08
N GLU A 169 -14.89 72.41 -85.36
CA GLU A 169 -15.92 72.30 -84.34
C GLU A 169 -16.07 70.85 -83.85
N GLN A 170 -15.88 69.88 -84.76
CA GLN A 170 -15.74 68.46 -84.42
C GLN A 170 -14.47 68.23 -83.60
N GLU A 171 -13.35 68.87 -83.93
CA GLU A 171 -12.10 68.83 -83.16
C GLU A 171 -12.27 69.49 -81.77
N ARG A 172 -13.02 70.59 -81.66
CA ARG A 172 -13.38 71.20 -80.35
C ARG A 172 -14.33 70.33 -79.53
N ARG A 173 -15.27 69.63 -80.15
CA ARG A 173 -16.17 68.66 -79.47
C ARG A 173 -15.43 67.41 -79.03
N GLU A 174 -14.54 66.91 -79.86
CA GLU A 174 -13.63 65.80 -79.57
C GLU A 174 -12.70 66.19 -78.41
N ASN A 175 -12.09 67.38 -78.44
CA ASN A 175 -11.29 67.91 -77.32
C ASN A 175 -12.14 68.11 -76.06
N TRP A 176 -13.33 68.69 -76.15
CA TRP A 176 -14.19 68.90 -74.99
C TRP A 176 -14.69 67.58 -74.39
N LYS A 177 -15.08 66.60 -75.22
CA LYS A 177 -15.45 65.24 -74.75
C LYS A 177 -14.25 64.50 -74.13
N ARG A 178 -13.05 64.69 -74.67
CA ARG A 178 -11.82 64.04 -74.20
C ARG A 178 -11.25 64.70 -72.94
N GLU A 179 -11.35 66.02 -72.81
CA GLU A 179 -10.88 66.76 -71.63
C GLU A 179 -11.93 66.76 -70.51
N TRP A 180 -13.16 67.19 -70.77
CA TRP A 180 -14.19 67.32 -69.73
C TRP A 180 -14.95 66.01 -69.47
N GLY A 181 -15.16 65.18 -70.49
CA GLY A 181 -15.88 63.92 -70.34
C GLY A 181 -15.09 62.84 -69.59
N GLU A 182 -13.76 62.79 -69.76
CA GLU A 182 -12.87 61.88 -69.02
C GLU A 182 -12.57 62.42 -67.62
N GLU A 183 -12.30 63.72 -67.45
CA GLU A 183 -12.04 64.30 -66.12
C GLU A 183 -13.28 64.28 -65.22
N TRP A 184 -14.47 64.59 -65.76
CA TRP A 184 -15.70 64.60 -64.97
C TRP A 184 -16.14 63.18 -64.58
N LYS A 185 -16.11 62.23 -65.52
CA LYS A 185 -16.35 60.80 -65.21
C LYS A 185 -15.32 60.29 -64.20
N SER A 186 -14.05 60.63 -64.36
CA SER A 186 -13.01 60.22 -63.41
C SER A 186 -13.20 60.85 -62.03
N ARG A 187 -13.69 62.08 -61.92
CA ARG A 187 -13.87 62.78 -60.63
C ARG A 187 -15.12 62.29 -59.89
N GLU A 188 -16.25 62.15 -60.60
CA GLU A 188 -17.50 61.63 -60.03
C GLU A 188 -17.37 60.13 -59.68
N GLU A 189 -16.67 59.34 -60.50
CA GLU A 189 -16.34 57.94 -60.18
C GLU A 189 -15.36 57.82 -59.01
N GLN A 190 -14.38 58.73 -58.88
CA GLN A 190 -13.52 58.79 -57.70
C GLN A 190 -14.28 59.18 -56.43
N GLU A 191 -15.19 60.15 -56.48
CA GLU A 191 -16.01 60.54 -55.33
C GLU A 191 -16.96 59.40 -54.91
N ARG A 192 -17.59 58.73 -55.87
CA ARG A 192 -18.41 57.51 -55.64
C ARG A 192 -17.58 56.39 -55.02
N GLN A 193 -16.39 56.12 -55.57
CA GLN A 193 -15.50 55.09 -55.06
C GLN A 193 -15.04 55.41 -53.64
N GLN A 194 -14.71 56.67 -53.35
CA GLN A 194 -14.34 57.13 -52.01
C GLN A 194 -15.50 57.02 -51.01
N GLU A 195 -16.73 57.33 -51.43
CA GLU A 195 -17.90 57.16 -50.57
C GLU A 195 -18.20 55.68 -50.31
N TRP A 196 -18.10 54.84 -51.32
CA TRP A 196 -18.31 53.41 -51.20
C TRP A 196 -17.24 52.73 -50.32
N ASP A 197 -15.99 53.17 -50.43
CA ASP A 197 -14.92 52.70 -49.55
C ASP A 197 -15.11 53.21 -48.10
N ARG A 198 -15.56 54.45 -47.89
CA ARG A 198 -15.94 54.97 -46.56
C ARG A 198 -17.09 54.18 -45.92
N GLU A 199 -18.09 53.78 -46.71
CA GLU A 199 -19.23 52.98 -46.25
C GLU A 199 -18.81 51.54 -45.91
N ARG A 200 -17.95 50.94 -46.74
CA ARG A 200 -17.39 49.61 -46.51
C ARG A 200 -16.55 49.54 -45.23
N GLU A 201 -15.78 50.58 -44.95
CA GLU A 201 -15.01 50.71 -43.70
C GLU A 201 -15.94 50.78 -42.47
N ARG A 202 -17.03 51.57 -42.56
CA ARG A 202 -18.06 51.65 -41.51
C ARG A 202 -18.71 50.29 -41.22
N ARG A 203 -19.00 49.50 -42.26
CA ARG A 203 -19.54 48.13 -42.11
C ARG A 203 -18.55 47.18 -41.46
N ARG A 204 -17.28 47.21 -41.87
CA ARG A 204 -16.23 46.40 -41.22
C ARG A 204 -16.10 46.73 -39.74
N GLN A 205 -16.10 48.02 -39.40
CA GLN A 205 -16.05 48.46 -38.01
C GLN A 205 -17.27 47.97 -37.22
N TRP A 206 -18.46 48.02 -37.82
CA TRP A 206 -19.69 47.55 -37.18
C TRP A 206 -19.75 46.02 -37.00
N ASP A 207 -19.41 45.25 -38.04
CA ASP A 207 -19.35 43.78 -37.97
C ASP A 207 -18.31 43.34 -36.91
N TRP A 208 -17.17 44.05 -36.84
CA TRP A 208 -16.16 43.82 -35.81
C TRP A 208 -16.66 44.11 -34.38
N GLU A 209 -17.39 45.21 -34.16
CA GLU A 209 -17.96 45.52 -32.84
C GLU A 209 -19.00 44.47 -32.42
N ARG A 210 -19.85 44.02 -33.34
CA ARG A 210 -20.83 42.97 -33.09
C ARG A 210 -20.17 41.64 -32.73
N GLU A 211 -19.21 41.17 -33.53
CA GLU A 211 -18.49 39.93 -33.25
C GLU A 211 -17.77 40.00 -31.90
N ARG A 212 -17.19 41.15 -31.57
CA ARG A 212 -16.56 41.38 -30.26
C ARG A 212 -17.57 41.31 -29.11
N ARG A 213 -18.79 41.82 -29.28
CA ARG A 213 -19.88 41.71 -28.28
C ARG A 213 -20.35 40.28 -28.11
N GLU A 214 -20.59 39.56 -29.20
CA GLU A 214 -21.00 38.14 -29.14
C GLU A 214 -19.92 37.26 -28.53
N LYS A 215 -18.65 37.52 -28.85
CA LYS A 215 -17.52 36.83 -28.22
C LYS A 215 -17.49 37.05 -26.71
N ARG A 216 -17.69 38.29 -26.23
CA ARG A 216 -17.81 38.60 -24.79
C ARG A 216 -19.01 37.91 -24.14
N LYS A 217 -20.16 37.86 -24.82
CA LYS A 217 -21.35 37.13 -24.32
C LYS A 217 -21.07 35.63 -24.20
N GLN A 218 -20.37 35.05 -25.17
CA GLN A 218 -19.98 33.65 -25.15
C GLN A 218 -18.98 33.36 -24.03
N GLU A 219 -17.94 34.18 -23.87
CA GLU A 219 -16.95 34.08 -22.80
C GLU A 219 -17.64 34.12 -21.42
N ARG A 220 -18.56 35.09 -21.18
CA ARG A 220 -19.35 35.15 -19.93
C ARG A 220 -20.19 33.90 -19.68
N ARG A 221 -20.87 33.38 -20.72
CA ARG A 221 -21.65 32.14 -20.61
C ARG A 221 -20.78 30.92 -20.33
N GLU A 222 -19.54 30.91 -20.78
CA GLU A 222 -18.58 29.83 -20.50
C GLU A 222 -18.06 29.93 -19.06
N GLU A 223 -17.72 31.13 -18.59
CA GLU A 223 -17.33 31.38 -17.19
C GLU A 223 -18.44 30.98 -16.19
N GLU A 224 -19.69 31.37 -16.46
CA GLU A 224 -20.85 30.96 -15.63
C GLU A 224 -21.06 29.44 -15.63
N ARG A 225 -20.92 28.80 -16.80
CA ARG A 225 -21.01 27.33 -16.92
C ARG A 225 -19.90 26.64 -16.13
N MET A 226 -18.67 27.14 -16.19
CA MET A 226 -17.55 26.61 -15.41
C MET A 226 -17.76 26.79 -13.90
N TYR A 227 -18.18 27.97 -13.46
CA TYR A 227 -18.45 28.25 -12.04
C TYR A 227 -19.57 27.40 -11.46
N THR A 228 -20.68 27.27 -12.20
CA THR A 228 -21.81 26.44 -11.77
C THR A 228 -21.47 24.95 -11.75
N GLY A 229 -20.71 24.45 -12.74
CA GLY A 229 -20.22 23.06 -12.77
C GLY A 229 -19.27 22.73 -11.62
N TRP A 230 -18.31 23.63 -11.34
CA TRP A 230 -17.39 23.47 -10.21
C TRP A 230 -18.15 23.44 -8.88
N LYS A 231 -19.09 24.39 -8.67
CA LYS A 231 -19.86 24.49 -7.42
C LYS A 231 -20.74 23.26 -7.15
N ARG A 232 -21.30 22.65 -8.19
CA ARG A 232 -22.07 21.39 -8.06
C ARG A 232 -21.19 20.25 -7.59
N SER A 233 -20.02 20.10 -8.20
CA SER A 233 -19.08 19.01 -7.92
C SER A 233 -18.43 19.17 -6.53
N ASP A 234 -18.02 20.38 -6.16
CA ASP A 234 -17.54 20.69 -4.80
C ASP A 234 -18.63 20.45 -3.74
N GLY A 235 -19.88 20.85 -4.03
CA GLY A 235 -21.03 20.58 -3.17
C GLY A 235 -21.30 19.09 -2.96
N LEU A 236 -21.14 18.28 -4.02
CA LEU A 236 -21.28 16.82 -3.95
C LEU A 236 -20.22 16.20 -3.06
N VAL A 237 -18.94 16.50 -3.29
CA VAL A 237 -17.81 16.00 -2.49
C VAL A 237 -17.96 16.42 -1.03
N ARG A 238 -18.38 17.67 -0.78
CA ARG A 238 -18.68 18.17 0.57
C ARG A 238 -19.79 17.36 1.22
N GLY A 239 -20.92 17.14 0.53
CA GLY A 239 -22.04 16.35 1.05
C GLY A 239 -21.64 14.93 1.41
N TRP A 240 -20.83 14.30 0.56
CA TRP A 240 -20.25 12.98 0.77
C TRP A 240 -19.34 12.90 2.00
N ILE A 241 -18.47 13.89 2.21
CA ILE A 241 -17.65 13.97 3.42
C ILE A 241 -18.53 14.09 4.66
N LEU A 242 -19.51 15.00 4.64
CA LEU A 242 -20.39 15.25 5.80
C LEU A 242 -21.25 14.03 6.16
N ALA A 243 -21.70 13.25 5.17
CA ALA A 243 -22.48 12.03 5.40
C ALA A 243 -21.70 10.93 6.17
N MET A 244 -20.37 10.93 6.04
CA MET A 244 -19.49 9.91 6.62
C MET A 244 -18.90 10.31 7.97
N VAL A 245 -19.28 11.47 8.50
CA VAL A 245 -18.78 12.05 9.76
C VAL A 245 -19.80 11.83 10.89
N THR A 246 -19.33 11.69 12.14
CA THR A 246 -20.22 11.57 13.32
C THR A 246 -20.88 12.91 13.69
N GLU A 247 -22.00 12.87 14.42
CA GLU A 247 -22.75 14.07 14.80
C GLU A 247 -21.89 15.13 15.54
N GLU A 248 -20.99 14.68 16.41
CA GLU A 248 -20.08 15.55 17.18
C GLU A 248 -19.13 16.37 16.29
N ILE A 249 -18.56 15.72 15.27
CA ILE A 249 -17.61 16.36 14.35
C ILE A 249 -18.38 17.17 13.30
N LEU A 250 -19.58 16.72 12.89
CA LEU A 250 -20.44 17.39 11.93
C LEU A 250 -20.77 18.84 12.36
N LEU A 251 -21.08 19.05 13.63
CA LEU A 251 -21.31 20.39 14.22
C LEU A 251 -20.11 21.33 14.04
N GLN A 252 -18.89 20.80 13.99
CA GLN A 252 -17.66 21.59 13.86
C GLN A 252 -17.28 21.92 12.41
N VAL A 253 -17.84 21.24 11.41
CA VAL A 253 -17.42 21.40 10.00
C VAL A 253 -18.55 21.82 9.06
N MET A 254 -19.83 21.73 9.49
CA MET A 254 -20.98 22.06 8.63
C MET A 254 -21.02 23.50 8.11
N HIS A 255 -20.41 24.45 8.84
CA HIS A 255 -20.40 25.87 8.50
C HIS A 255 -19.40 26.24 7.39
N LEU A 256 -18.53 25.31 7.00
CA LEU A 256 -17.53 25.54 5.96
C LEU A 256 -18.15 25.41 4.56
N GLU A 257 -17.76 26.30 3.65
CA GLU A 257 -18.43 26.46 2.36
C GLU A 257 -17.91 25.46 1.31
N THR A 258 -16.63 25.08 1.37
CA THR A 258 -15.98 24.22 0.36
C THR A 258 -15.61 22.84 0.90
N ALA A 259 -15.54 21.82 0.02
CA ALA A 259 -15.12 20.47 0.41
C ALA A 259 -13.68 20.46 0.97
N ARG A 260 -12.81 21.30 0.39
CA ARG A 260 -11.42 21.46 0.82
C ARG A 260 -11.29 21.99 2.24
N GLU A 261 -12.06 23.02 2.59
CA GLU A 261 -12.05 23.58 3.95
C GLU A 261 -12.48 22.54 4.98
N VAL A 262 -13.56 21.81 4.68
CA VAL A 262 -14.04 20.69 5.50
C VAL A 262 -12.92 19.66 5.71
N TRP A 263 -12.25 19.26 4.62
CA TRP A 263 -11.18 18.27 4.69
C TRP A 263 -9.98 18.72 5.53
N ILE A 264 -9.54 19.97 5.37
CA ILE A 264 -8.45 20.57 6.15
C ILE A 264 -8.83 20.68 7.63
N LYS A 265 -10.08 21.09 7.93
CA LYS A 265 -10.56 21.22 9.31
C LYS A 265 -10.65 19.85 10.00
N LEU A 266 -11.15 18.83 9.31
CA LEU A 266 -11.17 17.44 9.81
C LEU A 266 -9.76 16.94 10.13
N LYS A 267 -8.79 17.21 9.24
CA LYS A 267 -7.36 16.90 9.49
C LYS A 267 -6.86 17.56 10.78
N LYS A 268 -7.22 18.82 11.04
CA LYS A 268 -6.79 19.55 12.25
C LYS A 268 -7.44 19.05 13.53
N ILE A 269 -8.71 18.64 13.49
CA ILE A 269 -9.47 18.20 14.68
C ILE A 269 -9.02 16.80 15.12
N LEU A 270 -8.77 15.89 14.17
CA LEU A 270 -8.58 14.47 14.45
C LEU A 270 -7.12 14.03 14.51
N THR A 271 -6.19 14.98 14.35
CA THR A 271 -4.75 14.74 14.53
C THR A 271 -4.31 15.34 15.87
N PRO A 272 -3.92 14.55 16.88
CA PRO A 272 -3.57 15.07 18.20
C PRO A 272 -2.29 15.94 18.20
N PRO A 273 -2.15 16.90 19.13
CA PRO A 273 -1.06 17.89 19.13
C PRO A 273 0.35 17.32 19.27
N PHE A 274 0.48 16.11 19.84
CA PHE A 274 1.78 15.50 20.13
C PHE A 274 2.41 14.76 18.94
N GLN A 275 1.73 14.70 17.78
CA GLN A 275 2.25 14.09 16.55
C GLN A 275 2.66 15.12 15.48
N LEU A 276 2.36 16.40 15.67
CA LEU A 276 2.50 17.44 14.64
C LEU A 276 3.94 17.86 14.33
N SER A 277 4.95 17.42 15.08
CA SER A 277 6.36 17.75 14.80
C SER A 277 7.13 16.69 14.01
N GLN A 278 6.59 15.48 13.81
CA GLN A 278 7.30 14.40 13.07
C GLN A 278 6.42 13.59 12.09
N LEU A 279 5.11 13.86 12.02
CA LEU A 279 4.18 13.26 11.04
C LEU A 279 3.74 14.27 9.97
N GLU A 280 4.67 15.09 9.48
CA GLU A 280 4.63 15.42 8.07
C GLU A 280 4.77 14.10 7.32
N LEU A 281 3.64 13.58 6.88
CA LEU A 281 3.57 12.50 5.90
C LEU A 281 4.47 12.94 4.75
N ILE A 282 5.62 12.28 4.59
CA ILE A 282 6.52 12.43 3.46
C ILE A 282 5.67 12.16 2.24
N ASP A 283 5.23 13.23 1.59
CA ASP A 283 4.83 13.13 0.21
C ASP A 283 6.10 12.74 -0.54
N TRP A 284 6.16 11.51 -1.05
CA TRP A 284 7.30 11.04 -1.85
C TRP A 284 7.49 11.89 -3.12
N THR A 285 6.54 12.79 -3.41
CA THR A 285 6.60 13.78 -4.48
C THR A 285 6.96 15.20 -4.02
N ASP A 286 7.27 15.41 -2.73
CA ASP A 286 7.72 16.71 -2.22
C ASP A 286 9.11 17.07 -2.77
N GLN A 287 9.11 17.88 -3.83
CA GLN A 287 10.31 18.37 -4.50
C GLN A 287 11.21 19.18 -3.56
N ASN A 288 10.65 19.83 -2.53
CA ASN A 288 11.43 20.63 -1.58
C ASN A 288 12.31 19.74 -0.70
N ARG A 289 11.75 18.63 -0.19
CA ARG A 289 12.50 17.67 0.62
C ARG A 289 13.59 16.94 -0.18
N GLY A 290 13.33 16.65 -1.45
CA GLY A 290 14.35 16.12 -2.36
C GLY A 290 15.54 17.06 -2.53
N GLN A 291 15.30 18.38 -2.63
CA GLN A 291 16.37 19.38 -2.70
C GLN A 291 17.13 19.52 -1.38
N GLU A 292 16.45 19.48 -0.23
CA GLU A 292 17.11 19.50 1.08
C GLU A 292 17.99 18.26 1.32
N LEU A 293 17.49 17.06 0.98
CA LEU A 293 18.27 15.82 1.09
C LEU A 293 19.46 15.80 0.13
N SER A 294 19.34 16.44 -1.04
CA SER A 294 20.46 16.59 -1.99
C SER A 294 21.65 17.32 -1.38
N ARG A 295 21.41 18.26 -0.46
CA ARG A 295 22.46 18.95 0.31
C ARG A 295 23.20 18.00 1.27
N TYR A 296 22.48 17.05 1.86
CA TYR A 296 23.02 16.12 2.87
C TYR A 296 23.65 14.84 2.29
N VAL A 297 23.67 14.67 0.98
CA VAL A 297 24.28 13.49 0.31
C VAL A 297 25.75 13.29 0.72
N VAL A 298 26.51 14.39 0.86
CA VAL A 298 27.92 14.33 1.27
C VAL A 298 28.05 13.75 2.67
N LEU A 299 27.22 14.24 3.61
CA LEU A 299 27.19 13.76 4.99
C LEU A 299 26.71 12.31 5.08
N HIS A 300 25.71 11.92 4.28
CA HIS A 300 25.22 10.55 4.21
C HIS A 300 26.28 9.58 3.69
N LYS A 301 26.97 9.93 2.61
CA LYS A 301 28.08 9.11 2.07
C LYS A 301 29.22 8.98 3.09
N ALA A 302 29.56 10.07 3.77
CA ALA A 302 30.57 10.08 4.82
C ALA A 302 30.18 9.15 5.99
N ALA A 303 28.91 9.19 6.44
CA ALA A 303 28.40 8.30 7.48
C ALA A 303 28.45 6.81 7.07
N LEU A 304 28.18 6.48 5.80
CA LEU A 304 28.27 5.10 5.30
C LEU A 304 29.71 4.58 5.18
N THR A 305 30.65 5.45 4.83
CA THR A 305 32.07 5.12 4.61
C THR A 305 32.95 5.33 5.85
N ALA A 306 32.39 5.88 6.93
CA ALA A 306 33.10 6.29 8.14
C ALA A 306 34.18 7.37 7.92
N ASP A 307 34.03 8.19 6.88
CA ASP A 307 34.95 9.30 6.57
C ASP A 307 34.61 10.53 7.41
N TRP A 308 35.27 10.67 8.56
CA TRP A 308 35.04 11.80 9.46
C TRP A 308 35.57 13.13 8.89
N ASP A 309 36.62 13.12 8.08
CA ASP A 309 37.26 14.36 7.63
C ASP A 309 36.36 15.12 6.64
N THR A 310 35.69 14.40 5.74
CA THR A 310 34.69 15.02 4.85
C THR A 310 33.44 15.45 5.60
N ALA A 311 32.96 14.64 6.55
CA ALA A 311 31.83 15.02 7.41
C ALA A 311 32.14 16.26 8.26
N ALA A 312 33.33 16.35 8.87
CA ALA A 312 33.72 17.46 9.73
C ALA A 312 33.84 18.77 8.95
N LYS A 313 34.35 18.73 7.72
CA LYS A 313 34.38 19.90 6.82
C LYS A 313 32.97 20.38 6.50
N PHE A 314 32.07 19.47 6.11
CA PHE A 314 30.68 19.80 5.81
C PHE A 314 29.95 20.37 7.05
N LEU A 315 30.07 19.70 8.19
CA LEU A 315 29.47 20.14 9.46
C LEU A 315 30.11 21.40 10.05
N GLY A 316 31.27 21.84 9.54
CA GLY A 316 31.91 23.10 9.93
C GLY A 316 31.50 24.28 9.06
N GLN A 317 31.02 24.01 7.84
CA GLN A 317 30.48 25.02 6.92
C GLN A 317 29.00 25.32 7.19
N GLU A 318 28.30 24.37 7.80
CA GLU A 318 26.87 24.40 8.06
C GLU A 318 26.51 24.87 9.49
N ARG A 319 25.21 25.08 9.77
CA ARG A 319 24.73 25.42 11.12
C ARG A 319 25.04 24.29 12.11
N PRO A 320 25.28 24.58 13.41
CA PRO A 320 25.52 23.55 14.45
C PRO A 320 24.44 22.45 14.44
N ASP A 321 23.18 22.87 14.34
CA ASP A 321 22.01 21.96 14.35
C ASP A 321 21.99 20.92 13.22
N THR A 322 22.85 21.06 12.20
CA THR A 322 22.95 20.15 11.05
C THR A 322 23.29 18.73 11.46
N VAL A 323 24.01 18.55 12.57
CA VAL A 323 24.37 17.23 13.09
C VAL A 323 23.12 16.41 13.47
N PHE A 324 22.03 17.10 13.84
CA PHE A 324 20.75 16.51 14.23
C PHE A 324 19.71 16.49 13.10
N GLN A 325 20.07 16.93 11.90
CA GLN A 325 19.12 16.92 10.79
C GLN A 325 18.98 15.51 10.20
N PRO A 326 17.78 15.13 9.78
CA PRO A 326 17.58 13.91 9.02
C PRO A 326 18.28 14.02 7.65
N ILE A 327 19.13 13.06 7.35
CA ILE A 327 19.92 13.02 6.11
C ILE A 327 19.39 11.99 5.11
N THR A 328 18.42 11.16 5.52
CA THR A 328 17.77 10.16 4.66
C THR A 328 16.27 10.42 4.54
N TRP A 329 15.67 9.83 3.50
CA TRP A 329 14.22 9.83 3.32
C TRP A 329 13.47 9.23 4.51
N CYS A 330 14.08 8.24 5.17
CA CYS A 330 13.55 7.58 6.36
C CYS A 330 13.66 8.42 7.65
N LEU A 331 13.96 9.72 7.54
CA LEU A 331 14.20 10.60 8.70
C LEU A 331 15.38 10.17 9.58
N GLU A 332 16.37 9.47 9.02
CA GLU A 332 17.52 9.02 9.81
C GLU A 332 18.58 10.10 9.88
N THR A 333 19.17 10.28 11.05
CA THR A 333 20.33 11.14 11.24
C THR A 333 21.63 10.45 10.84
N ALA A 334 22.71 11.24 10.72
CA ALA A 334 24.07 10.70 10.54
C ALA A 334 24.45 9.69 11.63
N LEU A 335 23.95 9.87 12.86
CA LEU A 335 24.16 8.94 13.96
C LEU A 335 23.45 7.60 13.69
N ILE A 336 22.15 7.62 13.36
CA ILE A 336 21.34 6.41 13.10
C ILE A 336 21.93 5.57 11.94
N VAL A 337 22.45 6.23 10.89
CA VAL A 337 23.10 5.52 9.77
C VAL A 337 24.43 4.88 10.19
N ALA A 338 25.23 5.59 10.99
CA ALA A 338 26.56 5.14 11.37
C ALA A 338 26.53 3.98 12.39
N VAL A 339 25.62 3.99 13.35
CA VAL A 339 25.57 3.01 14.46
C VAL A 339 25.27 1.59 14.02
N ARG A 340 24.67 1.38 12.84
CA ARG A 340 24.35 0.05 12.29
C ARG A 340 25.53 -0.88 12.03
N SER A 341 26.77 -0.40 12.14
CA SER A 341 27.95 -1.23 11.89
C SER A 341 29.09 -0.87 12.82
N ALA A 342 29.62 -1.87 13.54
CA ALA A 342 30.79 -1.71 14.42
C ALA A 342 32.02 -1.13 13.71
N LYS A 343 32.18 -1.39 12.39
CA LYS A 343 33.26 -0.81 11.57
C LYS A 343 33.28 0.73 11.54
N ARG A 344 32.18 1.38 11.92
CA ARG A 344 32.00 2.83 11.88
C ARG A 344 32.12 3.47 13.26
N ASN A 345 32.55 2.73 14.29
CA ASN A 345 32.57 3.20 15.68
C ASN A 345 33.46 4.43 15.91
N HIS A 346 34.56 4.57 15.18
CA HIS A 346 35.36 5.80 15.20
C HIS A 346 34.54 7.04 14.78
N PHE A 347 33.77 6.91 13.71
CA PHE A 347 32.87 7.96 13.22
C PHE A 347 31.73 8.23 14.21
N VAL A 348 31.09 7.18 14.75
CA VAL A 348 30.04 7.28 15.77
C VAL A 348 30.52 8.08 16.97
N LYS A 349 31.71 7.76 17.52
CA LYS A 349 32.29 8.45 18.67
C LYS A 349 32.47 9.94 18.39
N LYS A 350 32.96 10.29 17.20
CA LYS A 350 33.16 11.68 16.78
C LYS A 350 31.85 12.45 16.60
N VAL A 351 30.84 11.83 16.00
CA VAL A 351 29.48 12.40 15.88
C VAL A 351 28.89 12.63 17.27
N MET A 352 28.99 11.65 18.18
CA MET A 352 28.50 11.77 19.55
C MET A 352 29.23 12.86 20.36
N GLU A 353 30.55 12.99 20.20
CA GLU A 353 31.34 14.08 20.80
C GLU A 353 30.84 15.46 20.33
N LYS A 354 30.43 15.59 19.06
CA LYS A 354 29.90 16.84 18.52
C LYS A 354 28.46 17.10 19.01
N MET A 355 27.59 16.10 18.93
CA MET A 355 26.21 16.16 19.42
C MET A 355 26.15 16.50 20.92
N GLN A 356 27.08 15.98 21.74
CA GLN A 356 27.09 16.26 23.18
C GLN A 356 27.39 17.73 23.50
N ARG A 357 28.16 18.43 22.66
CA ARG A 357 28.41 19.87 22.84
C ARG A 357 27.17 20.72 22.55
N GLU A 358 26.26 20.20 21.73
CA GLU A 358 25.11 20.94 21.18
C GLU A 358 23.77 20.53 21.84
N GLY A 359 23.66 19.33 22.45
CA GLY A 359 22.52 18.93 23.31
C GLY A 359 22.22 17.43 23.35
N VAL A 360 22.13 16.83 24.55
CA VAL A 360 21.92 15.36 24.74
C VAL A 360 20.49 14.90 24.42
N ALA A 361 19.49 15.76 24.62
CA ALA A 361 18.08 15.42 24.39
C ALA A 361 17.76 15.03 22.93
N LEU A 362 18.59 15.45 21.98
CA LEU A 362 18.41 15.20 20.55
C LEU A 362 18.92 13.82 20.10
N ILE A 363 19.61 13.07 20.97
CA ILE A 363 19.99 11.66 20.71
C ILE A 363 18.73 10.75 20.67
N ALA A 364 17.63 11.21 21.28
CA ALA A 364 16.34 10.52 21.29
C ALA A 364 15.53 10.69 19.99
N GLN A 365 16.10 11.30 18.94
CA GLN A 365 15.42 11.41 17.65
C GLN A 365 15.09 10.02 17.07
N GLN A 366 13.90 9.95 16.48
CA GLN A 366 13.34 8.74 15.91
C GLN A 366 13.23 8.88 14.38
N ASP A 367 13.40 7.76 13.69
CA ASP A 367 13.18 7.66 12.25
C ASP A 367 11.69 7.55 11.88
N ILE A 368 11.37 7.35 10.61
CA ILE A 368 9.98 7.18 10.14
C ILE A 368 9.24 6.01 10.77
N SER A 369 9.92 5.03 11.35
CA SER A 369 9.32 3.89 12.04
C SER A 369 9.18 4.13 13.55
N GLY A 370 9.66 5.27 14.05
CA GLY A 370 9.78 5.52 15.49
C GLY A 370 11.07 4.93 16.09
N ALA A 371 11.96 4.35 15.28
CA ALA A 371 13.16 3.70 15.77
C ALA A 371 14.24 4.73 16.12
N THR A 372 14.85 4.57 17.29
CA THR A 372 15.96 5.41 17.77
C THR A 372 17.31 4.89 17.27
N ALA A 373 18.39 5.65 17.50
CA ALA A 373 19.75 5.18 17.25
C ALA A 373 20.08 3.87 17.98
N LEU A 374 19.47 3.60 19.14
CA LEU A 374 19.67 2.35 19.87
C LEU A 374 19.08 1.15 19.11
N HIS A 375 17.89 1.30 18.53
CA HIS A 375 17.29 0.25 17.69
C HIS A 375 18.18 -0.10 16.49
N ALA A 376 18.71 0.92 15.81
CA ALA A 376 19.62 0.73 14.69
C ALA A 376 20.96 0.09 15.10
N ALA A 377 21.49 0.43 16.29
CA ALA A 377 22.69 -0.21 16.82
C ALA A 377 22.46 -1.71 17.11
N VAL A 378 21.30 -2.04 17.69
CA VAL A 378 20.91 -3.43 17.99
C VAL A 378 20.68 -4.23 16.71
N ASP A 379 19.95 -3.67 15.74
CA ASP A 379 19.71 -4.28 14.43
C ASP A 379 21.02 -4.59 13.69
N GLY A 380 21.98 -3.66 13.78
CA GLY A 380 23.33 -3.84 13.26
C GLY A 380 24.26 -4.75 14.08
N GLY A 381 23.81 -5.27 15.23
CA GLY A 381 24.63 -6.08 16.16
C GLY A 381 25.80 -5.32 16.81
N ASN A 382 25.77 -3.99 16.84
CA ASN A 382 26.86 -3.14 17.31
C ASN A 382 26.76 -2.87 18.83
N ILE A 383 27.26 -3.80 19.64
CA ILE A 383 27.19 -3.73 21.10
C ILE A 383 27.94 -2.52 21.69
N GLU A 384 29.10 -2.16 21.14
CA GLU A 384 29.87 -1.01 21.61
C GLU A 384 29.08 0.30 21.46
N ALA A 385 28.45 0.50 20.30
CA ALA A 385 27.61 1.68 20.08
C ALA A 385 26.36 1.67 20.98
N ALA A 386 25.74 0.50 21.18
CA ALA A 386 24.60 0.36 22.10
C ALA A 386 24.99 0.75 23.54
N VAL A 387 26.15 0.29 24.02
CA VAL A 387 26.70 0.65 25.34
C VAL A 387 26.89 2.16 25.46
N TRP A 388 27.53 2.80 24.47
CA TRP A 388 27.72 4.25 24.49
C TRP A 388 26.41 5.03 24.46
N LEU A 389 25.44 4.60 23.66
CA LEU A 389 24.14 5.28 23.54
C LEU A 389 23.37 5.24 24.87
N VAL A 390 23.28 4.07 25.50
CA VAL A 390 22.61 3.92 26.81
C VAL A 390 23.34 4.68 27.92
N GLN A 391 24.68 4.68 27.92
CA GLN A 391 25.46 5.49 28.87
C GLN A 391 25.23 6.99 28.70
N LYS A 392 24.93 7.46 27.49
CA LYS A 392 24.64 8.89 27.24
C LYS A 392 23.20 9.25 27.53
N ASN A 393 22.25 8.34 27.29
CA ASN A 393 20.85 8.54 27.59
C ASN A 393 20.21 7.19 27.95
N SER A 394 20.03 6.96 29.25
CA SER A 394 19.44 5.72 29.79
C SER A 394 18.00 5.49 29.33
N GLU A 395 17.26 6.56 29.03
CA GLU A 395 15.86 6.46 28.60
C GLU A 395 15.71 5.78 27.24
N LEU A 396 16.77 5.74 26.42
CA LEU A 396 16.73 5.11 25.09
C LEU A 396 16.35 3.62 25.15
N ALA A 397 16.71 2.93 26.23
CA ALA A 397 16.38 1.52 26.43
C ALA A 397 14.88 1.30 26.61
N ASN A 398 14.15 2.30 27.11
CA ASN A 398 12.71 2.25 27.39
C ASN A 398 11.84 2.90 26.30
N MET A 399 12.46 3.48 25.27
CA MET A 399 11.73 4.05 24.13
C MET A 399 11.32 2.95 23.16
N GLY A 400 10.02 2.85 22.87
CA GLY A 400 9.50 1.97 21.82
C GLY A 400 9.45 2.67 20.47
N ASP A 401 9.53 1.89 19.39
CA ASP A 401 9.15 2.33 18.05
C ASP A 401 7.63 2.57 17.93
N LYS A 402 7.13 2.87 16.72
CA LYS A 402 5.69 3.09 16.47
C LYS A 402 4.81 1.88 16.79
N TYR A 403 5.39 0.68 16.89
CA TYR A 403 4.71 -0.57 17.23
C TYR A 403 4.88 -0.93 18.73
N GLY A 404 5.56 -0.07 19.50
CA GLY A 404 5.91 -0.33 20.89
C GLY A 404 7.00 -1.40 21.04
N THR A 405 7.82 -1.62 20.00
CA THR A 405 8.97 -2.51 20.05
C THR A 405 10.13 -1.79 20.72
N LEU A 406 10.65 -2.35 21.81
CA LEU A 406 11.85 -1.87 22.50
C LEU A 406 13.10 -2.44 21.84
N ALA A 407 14.25 -1.80 22.06
CA ALA A 407 15.55 -2.29 21.61
C ALA A 407 15.83 -3.74 22.08
N VAL A 408 15.41 -4.10 23.30
CA VAL A 408 15.58 -5.47 23.83
C VAL A 408 14.76 -6.51 23.07
N HIS A 409 13.59 -6.16 22.53
CA HIS A 409 12.79 -7.07 21.70
C HIS A 409 13.52 -7.38 20.39
N VAL A 410 14.12 -6.36 19.76
CA VAL A 410 14.92 -6.53 18.54
C VAL A 410 16.13 -7.43 18.81
N ALA A 411 16.86 -7.17 19.90
CA ALA A 411 18.01 -7.99 20.30
C ALA A 411 17.62 -9.46 20.53
N ALA A 412 16.49 -9.68 21.22
CA ALA A 412 15.95 -11.01 21.47
C ALA A 412 15.54 -11.71 20.17
N GLY A 413 14.88 -11.02 19.24
CA GLY A 413 14.48 -11.57 17.94
C GLY A 413 15.67 -11.96 17.05
N LEU A 414 16.77 -11.20 17.13
CA LEU A 414 18.03 -11.50 16.42
C LEU A 414 18.85 -12.61 17.09
N GLY A 415 18.51 -13.02 18.32
CA GLY A 415 19.27 -14.01 19.08
C GLY A 415 20.63 -13.51 19.57
N ASN A 416 20.84 -12.19 19.63
CA ASN A 416 22.11 -11.61 20.09
C ASN A 416 22.16 -11.60 21.62
N ARG A 417 22.62 -12.71 22.19
CA ARG A 417 22.68 -12.92 23.65
C ARG A 417 23.36 -11.77 24.41
N ALA A 418 24.58 -11.41 24.01
CA ALA A 418 25.35 -10.38 24.71
C ALA A 418 24.63 -9.02 24.72
N MET A 419 23.93 -8.70 23.63
CA MET A 419 23.11 -7.48 23.57
C MET A 419 21.86 -7.59 24.44
N VAL A 420 21.21 -8.76 24.49
CA VAL A 420 20.06 -9.00 25.37
C VAL A 420 20.44 -8.83 26.84
N ASP A 421 21.52 -9.48 27.28
CA ASP A 421 22.00 -9.38 28.67
C ASP A 421 22.27 -7.91 29.05
N PHE A 422 22.99 -7.18 28.19
CA PHE A 422 23.25 -5.75 28.40
C PHE A 422 21.97 -4.90 28.49
N LEU A 423 21.01 -5.11 27.58
CA LEU A 423 19.79 -4.31 27.54
C LEU A 423 18.84 -4.65 28.69
N LEU A 424 18.79 -5.91 29.15
CA LEU A 424 17.97 -6.31 30.30
C LEU A 424 18.37 -5.58 31.58
N GLU A 425 19.66 -5.31 31.77
CA GLU A 425 20.16 -4.54 32.92
C GLU A 425 19.72 -3.07 32.90
N HIS A 426 19.40 -2.53 31.71
CA HIS A 426 19.12 -1.10 31.49
C HIS A 426 17.67 -0.80 31.11
N THR A 427 16.84 -1.83 30.93
CA THR A 427 15.42 -1.69 30.56
C THR A 427 14.55 -1.83 31.81
N ALA A 428 13.80 -0.78 32.13
CA ALA A 428 12.84 -0.77 33.23
C ALA A 428 11.45 -1.24 32.74
N ASN A 429 10.57 -1.65 33.66
CA ASN A 429 9.16 -1.95 33.39
C ASN A 429 8.90 -3.08 32.37
N LEU A 430 9.67 -4.17 32.39
CA LEU A 430 9.39 -5.38 31.61
C LEU A 430 8.49 -6.39 32.35
N SER A 431 8.10 -6.09 33.59
CA SER A 431 7.31 -6.99 34.44
C SER A 431 5.81 -6.92 34.14
N GLU A 432 5.19 -8.06 33.90
CA GLU A 432 3.72 -8.25 33.86
C GLU A 432 2.97 -7.35 32.84
N ASN A 433 3.61 -7.00 31.72
CA ASN A 433 2.98 -6.20 30.66
C ASN A 433 3.17 -6.82 29.27
N GLU A 434 2.52 -6.21 28.28
CA GLU A 434 2.59 -6.62 26.88
C GLU A 434 4.03 -6.62 26.32
N SER A 435 4.89 -5.71 26.79
CA SER A 435 6.31 -5.69 26.43
C SER A 435 7.06 -6.91 26.99
N GLY A 436 6.88 -7.24 28.26
CA GLY A 436 7.44 -8.46 28.86
C GLY A 436 7.01 -9.73 28.13
N ARG A 437 5.73 -9.79 27.71
CA ARG A 437 5.23 -10.90 26.88
C ARG A 437 5.91 -10.96 25.52
N LYS A 438 6.01 -9.83 24.81
CA LYS A 438 6.72 -9.73 23.51
C LYS A 438 8.19 -10.15 23.63
N LEU A 439 8.86 -9.76 24.71
CA LEU A 439 10.22 -10.18 25.01
C LEU A 439 10.32 -11.70 25.18
N LEU A 440 9.47 -12.30 26.02
CA LEU A 440 9.46 -13.75 26.24
C LEU A 440 9.18 -14.53 24.95
N HIS A 441 8.26 -14.05 24.12
CA HIS A 441 8.02 -14.60 22.77
C HIS A 441 9.26 -14.49 21.88
N SER A 442 9.93 -13.35 21.87
CA SER A 442 11.11 -13.12 21.04
C SER A 442 12.28 -14.00 21.47
N LEU A 443 12.50 -14.18 22.78
CA LEU A 443 13.53 -15.08 23.33
C LEU A 443 13.25 -16.55 23.01
N ALA A 444 12.00 -16.99 23.17
CA ALA A 444 11.59 -18.34 22.79
C ALA A 444 11.73 -18.57 21.28
N SER A 445 11.39 -17.57 20.48
CA SER A 445 11.51 -17.58 19.01
C SER A 445 12.95 -17.57 18.53
N SER A 446 13.91 -16.99 19.26
CA SER A 446 15.34 -17.03 18.90
C SER A 446 16.07 -18.24 19.48
N GLY A 447 15.52 -18.88 20.51
CA GLY A 447 16.11 -20.08 21.15
C GLY A 447 16.99 -19.75 22.34
N LEU A 448 16.89 -18.54 22.89
CA LEU A 448 17.57 -18.10 24.12
C LEU A 448 16.77 -18.57 25.35
N TYR A 449 16.65 -19.89 25.50
CA TYR A 449 15.76 -20.51 26.49
C TYR A 449 16.18 -20.28 27.94
N ASP A 450 17.47 -20.13 28.20
CA ASP A 450 17.99 -19.83 29.54
C ASP A 450 17.62 -18.42 30.01
N ILE A 451 17.77 -17.41 29.15
CA ILE A 451 17.32 -16.04 29.43
C ILE A 451 15.80 -16.00 29.55
N ALA A 452 15.08 -16.73 28.68
CA ALA A 452 13.63 -16.85 28.79
C ALA A 452 13.20 -17.48 30.13
N LEU A 453 13.92 -18.50 30.60
CA LEU A 453 13.70 -19.18 31.87
C LEU A 453 13.92 -18.24 33.06
N THR A 454 15.06 -17.55 33.11
CA THR A 454 15.36 -16.61 34.22
C THR A 454 14.36 -15.46 34.24
N PHE A 455 14.00 -14.93 33.08
CA PHE A 455 13.00 -13.87 32.94
C PHE A 455 11.60 -14.32 33.36
N LEU A 456 11.19 -15.54 33.00
CA LEU A 456 9.90 -16.12 33.39
C LEU A 456 9.84 -16.40 34.90
N GLN A 457 10.92 -16.90 35.50
CA GLN A 457 10.99 -17.14 36.95
C GLN A 457 10.80 -15.86 37.75
N GLN A 458 11.27 -14.72 37.23
CA GLN A 458 11.04 -13.40 37.82
C GLN A 458 9.62 -12.87 37.56
N ASN A 459 8.96 -13.30 36.48
CA ASN A 459 7.69 -12.76 36.00
C ASN A 459 6.66 -13.86 35.66
N ARG A 460 6.27 -14.66 36.65
CA ARG A 460 5.43 -15.87 36.45
C ARG A 460 4.10 -15.61 35.74
N LYS A 461 3.47 -14.46 35.97
CA LYS A 461 2.17 -14.11 35.34
C LYS A 461 2.22 -14.01 33.81
N LEU A 462 3.41 -13.84 33.22
CA LEU A 462 3.58 -13.79 31.76
C LEU A 462 3.24 -15.14 31.08
N ALA A 463 3.32 -16.26 31.80
CA ALA A 463 2.97 -17.58 31.28
C ALA A 463 1.50 -17.67 30.84
N SER A 464 0.61 -17.01 31.58
CA SER A 464 -0.85 -17.06 31.40
C SER A 464 -1.40 -16.04 30.39
N MET A 465 -0.56 -15.14 29.86
CA MET A 465 -1.02 -14.10 28.93
C MET A 465 -1.18 -14.65 27.51
N GLU A 466 -2.25 -14.24 26.82
CA GLU A 466 -2.50 -14.63 25.42
C GLU A 466 -1.81 -13.67 24.42
N PRO A 467 -1.34 -14.18 23.26
CA PRO A 467 -1.05 -15.57 22.95
C PRO A 467 0.06 -16.19 23.82
N SER A 468 -0.10 -17.47 24.18
CA SER A 468 0.83 -18.18 25.06
C SER A 468 2.24 -18.32 24.45
N PRO A 469 3.33 -18.11 25.22
CA PRO A 469 4.70 -18.40 24.78
C PRO A 469 4.93 -19.82 24.29
N LEU A 470 4.12 -20.79 24.76
CA LEU A 470 4.15 -22.17 24.30
C LEU A 470 3.92 -22.27 22.79
N VAL A 471 3.05 -21.42 22.21
CA VAL A 471 2.75 -21.44 20.77
C VAL A 471 4.02 -21.24 19.94
N VAL A 472 4.87 -20.30 20.33
CA VAL A 472 6.12 -20.00 19.62
C VAL A 472 7.11 -21.16 19.73
N ILE A 473 7.24 -21.76 20.92
CA ILE A 473 8.14 -22.90 21.15
C ILE A 473 7.74 -24.09 20.27
N THR A 474 6.43 -24.33 20.08
CA THR A 474 5.95 -25.44 19.23
C THR A 474 6.29 -25.29 17.74
N GLN A 475 6.59 -24.07 17.28
CA GLN A 475 7.02 -23.82 15.90
C GLN A 475 8.50 -24.19 15.67
N LYS A 476 9.29 -24.29 16.75
CA LYS A 476 10.72 -24.64 16.69
C LYS A 476 10.96 -26.11 16.94
N ARG A 477 10.71 -26.92 15.91
CA ARG A 477 10.92 -28.36 15.95
C ARG A 477 12.35 -28.75 16.37
N THR A 478 13.37 -28.05 15.87
CA THR A 478 14.80 -28.34 16.14
C THR A 478 15.24 -28.12 17.58
N SER A 479 14.42 -27.48 18.42
CA SER A 479 14.72 -27.27 19.83
C SER A 479 14.43 -28.50 20.70
N PHE A 480 13.93 -29.58 20.11
CA PHE A 480 13.61 -30.83 20.78
C PHE A 480 14.22 -32.02 20.04
N LEU A 481 14.51 -33.11 20.77
CA LEU A 481 15.12 -34.31 20.22
C LEU A 481 14.27 -34.93 19.10
N SER A 482 12.94 -34.91 19.25
CA SER A 482 11.97 -35.28 18.21
C SER A 482 12.16 -34.61 16.86
N GLY A 483 12.72 -33.41 16.89
CA GLY A 483 12.90 -32.59 15.72
C GLY A 483 14.25 -32.70 15.05
N THR A 484 15.27 -33.01 15.84
CA THR A 484 16.64 -33.14 15.36
C THR A 484 16.85 -34.45 14.63
N SER A 485 17.34 -34.37 13.39
CA SER A 485 17.76 -35.54 12.63
C SER A 485 19.20 -35.93 13.02
N LEU A 486 19.35 -36.69 14.10
CA LEU A 486 20.65 -37.24 14.50
C LEU A 486 20.89 -38.59 13.80
N ASN A 487 22.09 -38.78 13.26
CA ASN A 487 22.50 -40.08 12.75
C ASN A 487 22.74 -41.07 13.90
N ILE A 488 22.76 -42.38 13.62
CA ILE A 488 22.89 -43.44 14.64
C ILE A 488 24.06 -43.19 15.61
N LEU A 489 25.24 -42.81 15.09
CA LEU A 489 26.41 -42.51 15.91
C LEU A 489 26.23 -41.23 16.75
N GLN A 490 25.66 -40.17 16.17
CA GLN A 490 25.37 -38.93 16.90
C GLN A 490 24.35 -39.17 18.01
N HIS A 491 23.36 -40.04 17.76
CA HIS A 491 22.35 -40.44 18.74
C HIS A 491 23.01 -41.17 19.92
N LEU A 492 23.90 -42.15 19.66
CA LEU A 492 24.65 -42.84 20.72
C LEU A 492 25.50 -41.87 21.55
N ILE A 493 26.18 -40.93 20.90
CA ILE A 493 26.99 -39.90 21.57
C ILE A 493 26.10 -38.97 22.40
N TYR A 494 24.94 -38.55 21.87
CA TYR A 494 23.99 -37.68 22.54
C TYR A 494 23.54 -38.25 23.89
N PHE A 495 23.21 -39.54 23.97
CA PHE A 495 22.83 -40.19 25.22
C PHE A 495 24.02 -40.36 26.18
N GLY A 496 25.25 -40.54 25.65
CA GLY A 496 26.47 -40.69 26.44
C GLY A 496 27.04 -39.41 27.06
N ILE A 497 26.64 -38.22 26.61
CA ILE A 497 27.15 -36.94 27.15
C ILE A 497 26.43 -36.60 28.48
N PRO A 498 27.12 -36.53 29.64
CA PRO A 498 26.52 -36.00 30.85
C PRO A 498 26.40 -34.46 30.76
N LEU A 499 25.22 -33.93 31.04
CA LEU A 499 25.05 -32.49 31.32
C LEU A 499 25.33 -32.26 32.80
N LYS A 500 26.28 -31.39 33.15
CA LYS A 500 26.48 -30.99 34.55
C LYS A 500 25.53 -29.84 34.89
N LEU A 501 25.10 -29.77 36.15
CA LEU A 501 24.18 -28.72 36.64
C LEU A 501 24.75 -27.29 36.42
N GLU A 502 26.08 -27.14 36.45
CA GLU A 502 26.79 -25.89 36.19
C GLU A 502 26.65 -25.40 34.73
N ASP A 503 26.50 -26.33 33.77
CA ASP A 503 26.30 -26.01 32.34
C ASP A 503 24.89 -25.47 32.06
N ILE A 504 23.94 -25.71 32.97
CA ILE A 504 22.56 -25.23 32.89
C ILE A 504 22.50 -23.76 33.34
N ALA A 505 23.34 -23.37 34.30
CA ALA A 505 23.43 -22.00 34.82
C ALA A 505 24.35 -21.11 33.98
N ASN A 506 25.38 -21.68 33.34
CA ASN A 506 26.32 -20.95 32.48
C ASN A 506 26.44 -21.67 31.13
N HIS A 507 26.00 -21.02 30.05
CA HIS A 507 26.44 -21.43 28.71
C HIS A 507 27.97 -21.26 28.64
N PRO A 508 28.73 -22.15 27.97
CA PRO A 508 30.17 -21.97 27.84
C PRO A 508 30.49 -20.64 27.15
N GLN A 509 30.87 -19.63 27.96
CA GLN A 509 31.68 -18.52 27.48
C GLN A 509 32.91 -19.11 26.81
N GLU A 510 33.31 -18.53 25.68
CA GLU A 510 34.59 -18.79 25.04
C GLU A 510 35.70 -18.66 26.09
N ARG A 511 36.09 -19.78 26.70
CA ARG A 511 37.36 -19.84 27.40
C ARG A 511 38.39 -19.96 26.30
N ASP A 512 39.19 -18.91 26.16
CA ASP A 512 40.47 -18.95 25.47
C ASP A 512 41.28 -20.12 26.05
N ILE A 513 41.38 -21.21 25.30
CA ILE A 513 42.35 -22.26 25.55
C ILE A 513 43.48 -22.00 24.57
N GLU A 514 44.42 -21.14 24.97
CA GLU A 514 45.78 -21.18 24.47
C GLU A 514 46.36 -22.57 24.78
N ASN A 515 46.18 -23.53 23.86
CA ASN A 515 47.16 -24.56 23.48
C ASN A 515 46.53 -25.57 22.51
N PRO A 516 46.54 -25.34 21.18
CA PRO A 516 46.13 -26.36 20.23
C PRO A 516 47.29 -27.33 20.03
N ALA A 517 47.30 -28.43 20.78
CA ALA A 517 48.12 -29.58 20.41
C ALA A 517 47.64 -30.08 19.04
N LYS A 518 48.52 -29.95 18.04
CA LYS A 518 48.38 -30.36 16.64
C LYS A 518 47.70 -31.73 16.49
N CYS A 519 46.42 -31.76 16.12
CA CYS A 519 45.76 -32.94 15.56
C CYS A 519 44.59 -32.49 14.67
N VAL A 520 44.84 -32.42 13.36
CA VAL A 520 43.85 -32.00 12.35
C VAL A 520 42.66 -32.97 12.27
N GLY A 521 42.80 -34.21 12.77
CA GLY A 521 41.72 -35.20 12.88
C GLY A 521 40.91 -35.19 14.18
N SER A 522 41.43 -34.64 15.29
CA SER A 522 40.71 -34.61 16.58
C SER A 522 39.83 -33.36 16.74
N ALA A 523 40.11 -32.29 15.99
CA ALA A 523 39.31 -31.07 16.00
C ALA A 523 37.88 -31.30 15.48
N LEU A 524 37.72 -32.05 14.38
CA LEU A 524 36.40 -32.35 13.81
C LEU A 524 35.51 -33.18 14.74
N ILE A 525 36.11 -34.13 15.47
CA ILE A 525 35.41 -34.95 16.46
C ILE A 525 35.05 -34.09 17.68
N TYR A 526 35.97 -33.23 18.13
CA TYR A 526 35.73 -32.29 19.23
C TYR A 526 34.61 -31.30 18.91
N ASP A 527 34.62 -30.68 17.72
CA ASP A 527 33.58 -29.74 17.27
C ASP A 527 32.23 -30.43 17.11
N SER A 528 32.22 -31.69 16.68
CA SER A 528 31.01 -32.52 16.61
C SER A 528 30.45 -32.86 18.00
N ILE A 529 31.31 -33.18 18.96
CA ILE A 529 30.89 -33.44 20.35
C ILE A 529 30.42 -32.14 21.03
N LYS A 530 31.10 -31.02 20.77
CA LYS A 530 30.72 -29.70 21.27
C LYS A 530 29.35 -29.28 20.76
N SER A 531 29.10 -29.37 19.45
CA SER A 531 27.79 -29.06 18.85
C SER A 531 26.67 -29.98 19.34
N LEU A 532 26.94 -31.28 19.54
CA LEU A 532 25.97 -32.20 20.15
C LEU A 532 25.68 -31.86 21.61
N ARG A 533 26.69 -31.43 22.38
CA ARG A 533 26.50 -30.97 23.77
C ARG A 533 25.67 -29.69 23.83
N GLU A 534 25.94 -28.72 22.96
CA GLU A 534 25.16 -27.48 22.85
C GLU A 534 23.71 -27.78 22.44
N THR A 535 23.51 -28.67 21.47
CA THR A 535 22.17 -29.14 21.06
C THR A 535 21.43 -29.79 22.23
N LYS A 536 22.10 -30.67 22.99
CA LYS A 536 21.53 -31.32 24.17
C LYS A 536 21.17 -30.32 25.27
N LEU A 537 22.00 -29.29 25.47
CA LEU A 537 21.72 -28.21 26.41
C LEU A 537 20.46 -27.42 26.00
N ILE A 538 20.35 -27.06 24.71
CA ILE A 538 19.16 -26.38 24.16
C ILE A 538 17.91 -27.22 24.36
N HIS A 539 17.96 -28.53 24.09
CA HIS A 539 16.83 -29.44 24.31
C HIS A 539 16.39 -29.46 25.79
N HIS A 540 17.35 -29.54 26.70
CA HIS A 540 17.08 -29.53 28.13
C HIS A 540 16.47 -28.19 28.58
N GLN A 541 17.02 -27.06 28.14
CA GLN A 541 16.53 -25.73 28.49
C GLN A 541 15.12 -25.49 27.91
N ALA A 542 14.88 -25.87 26.65
CA ALA A 542 13.58 -25.76 26.01
C ALA A 542 12.51 -26.57 26.77
N LEU A 543 12.81 -27.83 27.13
CA LEU A 543 11.90 -28.66 27.90
C LEU A 543 11.66 -28.12 29.31
N THR A 544 12.70 -27.60 29.97
CA THR A 544 12.57 -26.97 31.30
C THR A 544 11.69 -25.72 31.23
N LEU A 545 11.78 -24.95 30.15
CA LEU A 545 10.91 -23.79 29.92
C LEU A 545 9.46 -24.21 29.71
N VAL A 546 9.22 -25.25 28.91
CA VAL A 546 7.87 -25.82 28.70
C VAL A 546 7.28 -26.29 30.02
N LYS A 547 8.04 -27.03 30.83
CA LYS A 547 7.64 -27.45 32.19
C LYS A 547 7.17 -26.28 33.04
N CYS A 548 8.00 -25.25 33.15
CA CYS A 548 7.68 -24.06 33.93
C CYS A 548 6.43 -23.33 33.40
N LEU A 549 6.26 -23.24 32.08
CA LEU A 549 5.07 -22.66 31.45
C LEU A 549 3.80 -23.49 31.73
N CYS A 550 3.89 -24.82 31.67
CA CYS A 550 2.79 -25.72 32.00
C CYS A 550 2.38 -25.59 33.47
N GLU A 551 3.35 -25.59 34.40
CA GLU A 551 3.12 -25.43 35.84
C GLU A 551 2.37 -24.13 36.16
N GLU A 552 2.74 -23.01 35.52
CA GLU A 552 2.07 -21.73 35.72
C GLU A 552 0.71 -21.66 35.02
N ALA A 553 0.55 -22.28 33.85
CA ALA A 553 -0.73 -22.33 33.13
C ALA A 553 -1.78 -23.14 33.90
N VAL A 554 -1.42 -24.24 34.55
CA VAL A 554 -2.34 -25.08 35.35
C VAL A 554 -2.83 -24.36 36.61
N LYS A 555 -2.09 -23.38 37.13
CA LYS A 555 -2.55 -22.55 38.26
C LYS A 555 -3.71 -21.62 37.92
N THR A 556 -3.97 -21.41 36.63
CA THR A 556 -5.12 -20.61 36.18
C THR A 556 -6.42 -21.42 36.25
N ASP A 557 -7.57 -20.77 36.05
CA ASP A 557 -8.86 -21.46 36.01
C ASP A 557 -8.90 -22.51 34.89
N PHE A 558 -9.62 -23.60 35.11
CA PHE A 558 -9.80 -24.68 34.12
C PHE A 558 -10.10 -24.22 32.68
N PRO A 559 -11.08 -23.32 32.42
CA PRO A 559 -11.36 -22.86 31.06
C PRO A 559 -10.22 -22.01 30.47
N ASN A 560 -9.46 -21.30 31.29
CA ASN A 560 -8.32 -20.50 30.84
C ASN A 560 -7.13 -21.40 30.52
N ALA A 561 -6.82 -22.38 31.38
CA ALA A 561 -5.82 -23.41 31.11
C ALA A 561 -6.14 -24.17 29.80
N ALA A 562 -7.39 -24.58 29.61
CA ALA A 562 -7.84 -25.23 28.37
C ALA A 562 -7.56 -24.38 27.12
N LYS A 563 -7.87 -23.07 27.16
CA LYS A 563 -7.56 -22.14 26.06
C LYS A 563 -6.07 -22.01 25.81
N ILE A 564 -5.28 -21.83 26.87
CA ILE A 564 -3.81 -21.71 26.81
C ILE A 564 -3.19 -22.93 26.14
N PHE A 565 -3.67 -24.15 26.44
CA PHE A 565 -3.12 -25.39 25.90
C PHE A 565 -3.66 -25.80 24.53
N THR A 566 -4.85 -25.34 24.11
CA THR A 566 -5.51 -25.79 22.87
C THR A 566 -4.63 -25.57 21.64
N GLU A 567 -4.12 -24.35 21.44
CA GLU A 567 -3.30 -24.03 20.26
C GLU A 567 -1.90 -24.67 20.31
N PRO A 568 -1.13 -24.60 21.42
CA PRO A 568 0.16 -25.29 21.53
C PRO A 568 0.05 -26.80 21.34
N LEU A 569 -0.94 -27.47 21.94
CA LEU A 569 -1.11 -28.91 21.82
C LEU A 569 -1.39 -29.33 20.37
N ARG A 570 -2.25 -28.58 19.68
CA ARG A 570 -2.52 -28.77 18.25
C ARG A 570 -1.24 -28.62 17.42
N ASN A 571 -0.50 -27.53 17.63
CA ASN A 571 0.71 -27.23 16.86
C ASN A 571 1.81 -28.26 17.12
N ALA A 572 2.07 -28.62 18.38
CA ALA A 572 3.05 -29.64 18.77
C ALA A 572 2.74 -30.99 18.11
N THR A 573 1.47 -31.36 18.04
CA THR A 573 1.01 -32.60 17.39
C THR A 573 1.18 -32.55 15.87
N CYS A 574 0.85 -31.43 15.23
CA CYS A 574 1.03 -31.29 13.78
C CYS A 574 2.53 -31.31 13.40
N VAL A 575 3.38 -30.69 14.21
CA VAL A 575 4.84 -30.63 14.01
C VAL A 575 5.53 -31.94 14.41
N GLY A 576 4.98 -32.68 15.37
CA GLY A 576 5.50 -33.95 15.88
C GLY A 576 6.49 -33.81 17.03
N ILE A 577 6.31 -32.83 17.91
CA ILE A 577 7.12 -32.64 19.13
C ILE A 577 6.42 -33.37 20.27
N HIS A 578 6.72 -34.67 20.45
CA HIS A 578 6.01 -35.48 21.45
C HIS A 578 6.36 -35.08 22.89
N GLU A 579 7.54 -34.50 23.13
CA GLU A 579 7.96 -34.04 24.46
C GLU A 579 7.05 -32.93 25.01
N ILE A 580 6.58 -32.02 24.15
CA ILE A 580 5.62 -30.98 24.56
C ILE A 580 4.23 -31.60 24.78
N VAL A 581 3.83 -32.55 23.91
CA VAL A 581 2.52 -33.21 24.03
C VAL A 581 2.45 -34.01 25.33
N GLU A 582 3.48 -34.77 25.64
CA GLU A 582 3.64 -35.52 26.88
C GLU A 582 3.57 -34.59 28.09
N GLU A 583 4.38 -33.53 28.11
CA GLU A 583 4.40 -32.58 29.23
C GLU A 583 3.06 -31.87 29.48
N ILE A 584 2.35 -31.47 28.40
CA ILE A 584 1.02 -30.86 28.52
C ILE A 584 0.01 -31.88 29.07
N LEU A 585 0.05 -33.13 28.62
CA LEU A 585 -0.87 -34.18 29.06
C LEU A 585 -0.57 -34.65 30.49
N GLU A 586 0.69 -34.67 30.91
CA GLU A 586 1.08 -34.92 32.30
C GLU A 586 0.62 -33.79 33.23
N SER A 587 0.80 -32.54 32.81
CA SER A 587 0.43 -31.35 33.59
C SER A 587 -1.09 -31.11 33.62
N PHE A 588 -1.79 -31.36 32.52
CA PHE A 588 -3.23 -31.14 32.38
C PHE A 588 -3.89 -32.31 31.62
N PRO A 589 -4.21 -33.45 32.28
CA PRO A 589 -4.74 -34.65 31.62
C PRO A 589 -6.03 -34.42 30.81
N SER A 590 -6.86 -33.47 31.24
CA SER A 590 -8.08 -33.08 30.53
C SER A 590 -7.81 -32.47 29.14
N ALA A 591 -6.56 -32.10 28.82
CA ALA A 591 -6.15 -31.67 27.48
C ALA A 591 -6.47 -32.70 26.39
N ILE A 592 -6.55 -33.99 26.74
CA ILE A 592 -6.86 -35.05 25.78
C ILE A 592 -8.24 -34.88 25.11
N HIS A 593 -9.15 -34.16 25.78
CA HIS A 593 -10.49 -33.87 25.27
C HIS A 593 -10.56 -32.61 24.42
N LEU A 594 -9.47 -31.83 24.31
CA LEU A 594 -9.43 -30.62 23.51
C LEU A 594 -9.52 -30.98 22.02
N ARG A 595 -10.35 -30.22 21.30
CA ARG A 595 -10.62 -30.42 19.88
C ARG A 595 -10.21 -29.20 19.08
N SER A 596 -9.83 -29.46 17.84
CA SER A 596 -9.56 -28.41 16.86
C SER A 596 -10.86 -27.68 16.46
N GLU A 597 -10.73 -26.55 15.75
CA GLU A 597 -11.86 -25.83 15.14
C GLU A 597 -12.69 -26.69 14.17
N LYS A 598 -12.07 -27.74 13.60
CA LYS A 598 -12.72 -28.74 12.73
C LYS A 598 -13.25 -29.96 13.50
N ASP A 599 -13.37 -29.85 14.81
CA ASP A 599 -13.73 -30.93 15.73
C ASP A 599 -12.79 -32.16 15.68
N GLN A 600 -11.57 -31.98 15.17
CA GLN A 600 -10.57 -33.05 15.09
C GLN A 600 -9.93 -33.29 16.47
N SER A 601 -9.88 -34.56 16.89
CA SER A 601 -9.15 -34.96 18.10
C SER A 601 -7.63 -34.94 17.88
N LEU A 602 -6.87 -34.94 18.97
CA LEU A 602 -5.41 -35.06 18.96
C LEU A 602 -4.93 -36.25 18.10
N PHE A 603 -5.67 -37.35 18.16
CA PHE A 603 -5.38 -38.57 17.42
C PHE A 603 -5.57 -38.41 15.91
N HIS A 604 -6.66 -37.75 15.48
CA HIS A 604 -6.86 -37.40 14.07
C HIS A 604 -5.68 -36.58 13.54
N LEU A 605 -5.21 -35.61 14.31
CA LEU A 605 -4.06 -34.79 13.92
C LEU A 605 -2.77 -35.63 13.82
N ALA A 606 -2.49 -36.52 14.78
CA ALA A 606 -1.32 -37.39 14.71
C ALA A 606 -1.34 -38.29 13.45
N ILE A 607 -2.52 -38.77 13.04
CA ILE A 607 -2.74 -39.57 11.82
C ILE A 607 -2.58 -38.75 10.56
N VAL A 608 -3.27 -37.62 10.44
CA VAL A 608 -3.21 -36.76 9.25
C VAL A 608 -1.79 -36.25 9.00
N TYR A 609 -1.06 -35.93 10.07
CA TYR A 609 0.32 -35.44 10.01
C TYR A 609 1.37 -36.54 10.20
N ARG A 610 1.03 -37.83 10.14
CA ARG A 610 1.99 -38.96 10.17
C ARG A 610 3.06 -38.86 11.26
N ARG A 611 2.64 -38.53 12.49
CA ARG A 611 3.55 -38.37 13.63
C ARG A 611 3.58 -39.62 14.49
N GLU A 612 4.42 -40.57 14.10
CA GLU A 612 4.61 -41.88 14.76
C GLU A 612 4.83 -41.77 16.27
N ASN A 613 5.71 -40.87 16.74
CA ASN A 613 6.00 -40.75 18.18
C ASN A 613 4.80 -40.20 18.98
N VAL A 614 4.06 -39.23 18.42
CA VAL A 614 2.86 -38.69 19.06
C VAL A 614 1.73 -39.72 19.03
N PHE A 615 1.60 -40.48 17.94
CA PHE A 615 0.67 -41.60 17.84
C PHE A 615 0.96 -42.66 18.91
N ASN A 616 2.22 -43.08 19.06
CA ASN A 616 2.62 -44.08 20.05
C ASN A 616 2.40 -43.58 21.49
N LEU A 617 2.66 -42.29 21.76
CA LEU A 617 2.38 -41.68 23.05
C LEU A 617 0.88 -41.77 23.39
N ILE A 618 0.02 -41.34 22.46
CA ILE A 618 -1.45 -41.42 22.65
C ILE A 618 -1.91 -42.87 22.79
N TYR A 619 -1.31 -43.79 22.02
CA TYR A 619 -1.60 -45.22 22.09
C TYR A 619 -1.29 -45.83 23.46
N GLN A 620 -0.17 -45.45 24.06
CA GLN A 620 0.23 -45.94 25.38
C GLN A 620 -0.67 -45.39 26.51
N MET A 621 -1.29 -44.23 26.32
CA MET A 621 -2.22 -43.63 27.28
C MET A 621 -3.61 -44.29 27.30
N GLU A 622 -3.88 -45.25 26.41
CA GLU A 622 -5.18 -45.94 26.25
C GLU A 622 -5.61 -46.82 27.42
N GLU A 623 -4.77 -47.02 28.43
CA GLU A 623 -5.14 -47.82 29.61
C GLU A 623 -6.33 -47.20 30.38
N ASP A 624 -6.60 -45.91 30.19
CA ASP A 624 -7.83 -45.26 30.68
C ASP A 624 -9.01 -45.45 29.70
N ARG A 625 -9.96 -46.33 30.06
CA ARG A 625 -11.16 -46.66 29.27
C ARG A 625 -11.99 -45.43 28.85
N ARG A 626 -11.94 -44.32 29.61
CA ARG A 626 -12.72 -43.12 29.29
C ARG A 626 -12.12 -42.31 28.16
N ALA A 627 -10.80 -42.22 28.06
CA ALA A 627 -10.11 -41.51 26.98
C ALA A 627 -10.34 -42.16 25.60
N ARG A 628 -10.45 -43.50 25.58
CA ARG A 628 -10.62 -44.32 24.37
C ARG A 628 -11.87 -43.96 23.55
N ALA A 629 -13.01 -43.73 24.22
CA ALA A 629 -14.25 -43.35 23.54
C ALA A 629 -14.15 -41.98 22.85
N PHE A 630 -13.44 -41.02 23.45
CA PHE A 630 -13.31 -39.68 22.90
C PHE A 630 -12.34 -39.58 21.72
N LEU A 631 -11.28 -40.39 21.71
CA LEU A 631 -10.26 -40.38 20.65
C LEU A 631 -10.79 -40.95 19.32
N SER A 632 -11.78 -41.85 19.38
CA SER A 632 -12.41 -42.50 18.22
C SER A 632 -13.64 -41.77 17.66
N MET A 633 -14.03 -40.64 18.24
CA MET A 633 -15.15 -39.84 17.76
C MET A 633 -14.85 -39.23 16.38
N PRO A 634 -15.83 -39.14 15.48
CA PRO A 634 -15.61 -38.54 14.17
C PRO A 634 -15.26 -37.05 14.27
N ASP A 635 -14.60 -36.53 13.22
CA ASP A 635 -14.45 -35.09 13.02
C ASP A 635 -15.75 -34.42 12.53
N ALA A 636 -15.75 -33.10 12.33
CA ALA A 636 -16.92 -32.35 11.88
C ALA A 636 -17.46 -32.81 10.51
N SER A 637 -16.63 -33.48 9.70
CA SER A 637 -17.00 -34.09 8.42
C SER A 637 -17.38 -35.57 8.55
N THR A 638 -17.62 -36.05 9.76
CA THR A 638 -17.93 -37.46 10.08
C THR A 638 -16.81 -38.45 9.76
N ASN A 639 -15.58 -37.98 9.48
CA ASN A 639 -14.45 -38.86 9.21
C ASN A 639 -13.94 -39.44 10.53
N ASN A 640 -13.81 -40.76 10.57
CA ASN A 640 -13.09 -41.44 11.64
C ASN A 640 -11.57 -41.43 11.36
N ALA A 641 -10.80 -41.95 12.32
CA ALA A 641 -9.35 -42.10 12.23
C ALA A 641 -8.89 -42.86 10.95
N LEU A 642 -9.67 -43.84 10.48
CA LEU A 642 -9.34 -44.64 9.30
C LEU A 642 -9.50 -43.86 8.00
N HIS A 643 -10.57 -43.06 7.87
CA HIS A 643 -10.74 -42.13 6.75
C HIS A 643 -9.56 -41.13 6.70
N SER A 644 -9.13 -40.64 7.86
CA SER A 644 -7.96 -39.76 7.97
C SER A 644 -6.65 -40.43 7.56
N ALA A 645 -6.48 -41.72 7.86
CA ALA A 645 -5.30 -42.50 7.48
C ALA A 645 -5.25 -42.80 5.97
N GLY A 646 -6.42 -42.99 5.35
CA GLY A 646 -6.57 -43.24 3.91
C GLY A 646 -6.40 -42.01 3.02
N ASN A 647 -6.49 -40.80 3.58
CA ASN A 647 -6.28 -39.56 2.85
C ASN A 647 -4.81 -39.38 2.43
N LEU A 648 -4.60 -38.76 1.25
CA LEU A 648 -3.27 -38.46 0.73
C LEU A 648 -2.49 -37.56 1.71
N ALA A 649 -1.29 -37.97 2.08
CA ALA A 649 -0.42 -37.21 2.97
C ALA A 649 -0.14 -35.79 2.43
N LEU A 650 -0.18 -34.78 3.31
CA LEU A 650 0.06 -33.38 2.95
C LEU A 650 1.45 -33.21 2.28
N GLN A 651 1.51 -32.42 1.18
CA GLN A 651 2.73 -32.21 0.36
C GLN A 651 4.02 -31.89 1.12
N GLN A 652 3.93 -31.28 2.31
CA GLN A 652 5.09 -30.95 3.16
C GLN A 652 5.80 -32.19 3.73
N GLN A 653 5.09 -33.31 3.91
CA GLN A 653 5.68 -34.57 4.37
C GLN A 653 6.26 -35.40 3.24
N LEU A 654 5.66 -35.28 2.06
CA LEU A 654 6.19 -35.85 0.82
C LEU A 654 7.60 -35.31 0.58
N PHE A 655 7.83 -34.00 0.71
CA PHE A 655 9.15 -33.42 0.43
C PHE A 655 10.25 -33.83 1.43
N LEU A 656 9.96 -33.91 2.73
CA LEU A 656 10.94 -34.27 3.77
C LEU A 656 11.37 -35.74 3.73
N ARG A 657 10.48 -36.66 3.32
CA ARG A 657 10.77 -38.10 3.23
C ARG A 657 11.08 -38.57 1.80
N ALA A 658 10.61 -37.89 0.75
CA ALA A 658 10.85 -38.26 -0.66
C ALA A 658 12.19 -37.81 -1.22
N SER A 659 12.87 -36.83 -0.59
CA SER A 659 14.22 -36.41 -1.03
C SER A 659 15.25 -37.56 -0.99
N ALA A 660 14.99 -38.63 -0.22
CA ALA A 660 15.88 -39.80 -0.11
C ALA A 660 15.21 -41.16 -0.43
N ALA A 661 13.89 -41.22 -0.64
CA ALA A 661 13.14 -42.47 -0.76
C ALA A 661 12.36 -42.52 -2.08
N GLY A 662 12.59 -43.55 -2.90
CA GLY A 662 11.82 -43.78 -4.12
C GLY A 662 10.34 -44.09 -3.85
N ALA A 663 9.50 -43.95 -4.88
CA ALA A 663 8.04 -44.10 -4.79
C ALA A 663 7.60 -45.42 -4.11
N ALA A 664 8.32 -46.52 -4.34
CA ALA A 664 8.05 -47.81 -3.72
C ALA A 664 8.20 -47.80 -2.18
N LEU A 665 9.25 -47.14 -1.66
CA LEU A 665 9.49 -47.04 -0.22
C LEU A 665 8.49 -46.08 0.45
N GLN A 666 8.07 -45.05 -0.29
CA GLN A 666 6.97 -44.19 0.14
C GLN A 666 5.67 -44.99 0.25
N MET A 667 5.26 -45.70 -0.81
CA MET A 667 4.07 -46.56 -0.79
C MET A 667 4.11 -47.61 0.32
N GLN A 668 5.26 -48.25 0.56
CA GLN A 668 5.42 -49.21 1.65
C GLN A 668 5.14 -48.58 3.02
N ARG A 669 5.65 -47.36 3.28
CA ARG A 669 5.42 -46.64 4.54
C ARG A 669 3.98 -46.18 4.70
N GLU A 670 3.34 -45.75 3.63
CA GLU A 670 1.91 -45.40 3.63
C GLU A 670 1.04 -46.61 4.01
N LEU A 671 1.34 -47.78 3.43
CA LEU A 671 0.63 -49.02 3.73
C LEU A 671 0.85 -49.45 5.20
N GLN A 672 2.08 -49.41 5.69
CA GLN A 672 2.39 -49.70 7.09
C GLN A 672 1.67 -48.74 8.05
N TRP A 673 1.61 -47.46 7.72
CA TRP A 673 0.88 -46.48 8.52
C TRP A 673 -0.63 -46.74 8.55
N PHE A 674 -1.21 -47.12 7.41
CA PHE A 674 -2.61 -47.50 7.32
C PHE A 674 -2.91 -48.77 8.13
N GLU A 675 -2.07 -49.81 8.03
CA GLU A 675 -2.21 -51.05 8.82
C GLU A 675 -2.13 -50.79 10.33
N LEU A 676 -1.21 -49.93 10.78
CA LEU A 676 -1.10 -49.52 12.18
C LEU A 676 -2.35 -48.77 12.66
N SER A 677 -2.86 -47.85 11.83
CA SER A 677 -4.09 -47.10 12.13
C SER A 677 -5.33 -48.01 12.13
N LEU A 678 -5.37 -49.01 11.25
CA LEU A 678 -6.43 -50.01 11.19
C LEU A 678 -6.43 -50.90 12.45
N LYS A 679 -5.25 -51.36 12.87
CA LYS A 679 -5.10 -52.16 14.10
C LYS A 679 -5.69 -51.44 15.31
N TYR A 680 -5.44 -50.13 15.43
CA TYR A 680 -6.03 -49.28 16.46
C TYR A 680 -7.56 -49.25 16.39
N VAL A 681 -8.12 -48.92 15.22
CA VAL A 681 -9.57 -48.78 15.07
C VAL A 681 -10.25 -50.13 15.37
N SER A 682 -9.65 -51.23 14.92
CA SER A 682 -10.17 -52.58 15.18
C SER A 682 -10.20 -52.93 16.67
N SER A 683 -9.20 -52.51 17.47
CA SER A 683 -9.23 -52.75 18.93
C SER A 683 -10.29 -51.91 19.65
N VAL A 684 -10.63 -50.74 19.12
CA VAL A 684 -11.69 -49.89 19.67
C VAL A 684 -13.09 -50.39 19.27
N THR A 685 -13.27 -50.83 18.01
CA THR A 685 -14.58 -51.26 17.50
C THR A 685 -15.03 -52.62 18.06
N VAL A 686 -14.11 -53.53 18.35
CA VAL A 686 -14.43 -54.85 18.94
C VAL A 686 -15.10 -54.75 20.32
N GLN A 687 -15.04 -53.59 20.99
CA GLN A 687 -15.79 -53.34 22.24
C GLN A 687 -17.15 -52.66 22.04
N TYR A 688 -17.43 -52.10 20.85
CA TYR A 688 -18.70 -51.43 20.51
C TYR A 688 -19.66 -52.31 19.69
N GLU A 689 -19.21 -53.51 19.26
CA GLU A 689 -20.05 -54.50 18.56
C GLU A 689 -21.22 -55.04 19.40
N GLU A 690 -21.30 -54.74 20.70
CA GLU A 690 -22.48 -55.08 21.50
C GLU A 690 -23.67 -54.11 21.33
N GLU A 691 -23.54 -52.95 20.65
CA GLU A 691 -24.68 -52.00 20.51
C GLU A 691 -25.00 -51.47 19.09
N PHE A 692 -24.08 -51.40 18.13
CA PHE A 692 -24.41 -50.84 16.79
C PHE A 692 -23.72 -51.56 15.63
N ALA A 693 -24.44 -52.49 15.01
CA ALA A 693 -23.96 -53.35 13.92
C ALA A 693 -24.02 -52.82 12.45
N PRO A 694 -24.66 -51.70 12.04
CA PRO A 694 -24.83 -51.46 10.60
C PRO A 694 -23.81 -50.52 9.93
N SER A 695 -22.86 -49.91 10.64
CA SER A 695 -21.98 -48.87 10.06
C SER A 695 -20.70 -49.40 9.39
N TYR A 696 -20.32 -50.66 9.59
CA TYR A 696 -19.05 -51.19 9.06
C TYR A 696 -19.07 -51.50 7.55
N GLU A 697 -20.21 -51.97 7.01
CA GLU A 697 -20.37 -52.24 5.57
C GLU A 697 -20.44 -50.97 4.70
N VAL A 698 -20.78 -49.82 5.29
CA VAL A 698 -20.88 -48.54 4.57
C VAL A 698 -19.51 -47.85 4.50
N ILE A 699 -18.69 -47.96 5.54
CA ILE A 699 -17.35 -47.32 5.62
C ILE A 699 -16.36 -47.91 4.60
N CYS A 700 -16.49 -49.20 4.27
CA CYS A 700 -15.66 -49.80 3.22
C CYS A 700 -16.08 -49.41 1.80
N ARG A 701 -17.28 -48.84 1.60
CA ARG A 701 -17.79 -48.50 0.26
C ARG A 701 -17.43 -47.09 -0.22
N ASP A 702 -17.21 -46.15 0.70
CA ASP A 702 -17.00 -44.73 0.37
C ASP A 702 -15.55 -44.24 0.48
N ILE A 703 -14.64 -45.01 1.11
CA ILE A 703 -13.21 -44.81 0.89
C ILE A 703 -12.95 -45.37 -0.51
N ASP A 704 -12.72 -44.51 -1.50
CA ASP A 704 -12.34 -44.91 -2.85
C ASP A 704 -11.35 -46.08 -2.80
N ILE A 705 -11.89 -47.29 -3.02
CA ILE A 705 -11.18 -48.55 -3.28
C ILE A 705 -10.53 -48.45 -4.66
N VAL A 706 -9.92 -47.31 -4.98
CA VAL A 706 -9.08 -47.12 -6.16
C VAL A 706 -7.64 -47.35 -5.74
N PHE A 707 -7.21 -46.80 -4.59
CA PHE A 707 -5.82 -46.93 -4.15
C PHE A 707 -5.46 -48.33 -3.64
N ILE A 708 -6.31 -48.96 -2.81
CA ILE A 708 -6.07 -50.33 -2.31
C ILE A 708 -6.25 -51.38 -3.42
N TYR A 709 -7.23 -51.18 -4.32
CA TYR A 709 -7.48 -52.10 -5.44
C TYR A 709 -6.40 -51.99 -6.53
N GLU A 710 -5.83 -50.80 -6.76
CA GLU A 710 -4.64 -50.65 -7.62
C GLU A 710 -3.37 -51.21 -6.98
N ILE A 711 -3.23 -51.14 -5.65
CA ILE A 711 -2.11 -51.74 -4.92
C ILE A 711 -2.17 -53.28 -4.94
N GLU A 712 -3.35 -53.88 -4.74
CA GLU A 712 -3.50 -55.33 -4.87
C GLU A 712 -3.36 -55.81 -6.32
N ARG A 713 -3.85 -55.03 -7.30
CA ARG A 713 -3.65 -55.32 -8.72
C ARG A 713 -2.17 -55.25 -9.12
N ASN A 714 -1.40 -54.34 -8.52
CA ASN A 714 0.05 -54.19 -8.76
C ASN A 714 0.93 -55.22 -8.04
N LYS A 715 0.45 -55.94 -7.01
CA LYS A 715 1.18 -57.11 -6.46
C LYS A 715 1.35 -58.24 -7.49
N SER A 716 0.55 -58.24 -8.56
CA SER A 716 0.63 -59.24 -9.64
C SER A 716 1.65 -58.91 -10.75
N LEU A 717 2.13 -57.67 -10.82
CA LEU A 717 3.17 -57.26 -11.78
C LEU A 717 4.54 -57.54 -11.15
N ARG A 718 5.17 -58.62 -11.63
CA ARG A 718 6.54 -58.97 -11.28
C ARG A 718 7.47 -57.78 -11.49
N MET A 719 8.37 -57.63 -10.54
CA MET A 719 9.47 -56.68 -10.41
C MET A 719 10.54 -56.81 -11.54
N ARG A 720 10.12 -56.93 -12.80
CA ARG A 720 10.99 -57.02 -14.00
C ARG A 720 10.79 -55.91 -15.03
N ASP A 721 9.71 -55.12 -14.95
CA ASP A 721 9.40 -54.09 -15.96
C ASP A 721 9.37 -52.65 -15.40
N VAL A 722 10.21 -52.37 -14.40
CA VAL A 722 10.69 -51.01 -14.03
C VAL A 722 12.20 -51.06 -14.10
#